data_AF-A0A352X5F9-F1
#
_entry.id   AF-A0A352X5F9-F1
#
_cell.length_a   1.000
_cell.length_b   1.000
_cell.length_c   1.000
_cell.angle_alpha   90.00
_cell.angle_beta   90.00
_cell.angle_gamma   90.00
#
_symmetry.space_group_name_H-M   'P 1'
#
loop_
_entity.id
_entity.type
_entity.pdbx_description
1 polymer ?
#
loop_
_entity_poly.entity_id
_entity_poly.type
_entity_poly.pdbx_seq_one_letter_code
_entity_poly.pdbx_strand_id
1 'polypeptide(L)'
;MNPAGMVFGANSSLNLPGDFTATTATRIGFGNENWFNGIGGNNYAALVGSPSLFDFGLSGTPGTIINGGNLGVGAGKSLNLIGGTVVNTGSLTARGGNISMVAVPGENLVRISQAGNLLSLEIQASKITDGGLPNPLSLPELLTGSPQMETLTGLRVNSSTGEVNQIGSNLIVPEVGGTVFASGKIDVSTISPLGGGVQLWGNSIGFFGDILASGISGNSLVELSAKDNLTFAGNVDTSSLFGDKGKLLLKSSNFTIIDSAIINGDTTANQPPSPFDPNSPTNTLAWGNIANLISKNKITLQGIGDITVTDIIGNTPKVTQNDLVKLGRNIGSLTLESTQGAIAFVDPKDTIQGSDITLQAFQGINAGNFLTNGGAITLTSQTDSITAGKLDTSAIDKDGGSVSLNAQTGIDIDYINSQSFNGRGGNVDIATGRFFRASDTFAQRNGNNFSISTAGKAGGGSLIIRHGVNTASIPFTVGSDYNRLNGTAGGISTGADNGISPIQNNEILNGIFSGYYRQGNSPSDIQIIGPKIDKVALNNPIPEVNTPISTPNNDKPKENIVPITIIPPGEIDTVVEQIEESFTTEFEDYLGKDIQTARVNLSQAQGIIADTQISNQMETAIIYAIFVPKTFQMGTTTKQPSDELELVAVTAKGKPIRKHLIGVNREKVFKVAQEFRSGVTNVRNQDGYLNSSQQLYQWIIAPLAEDLAAGGVKNLVFILDSGLRSLPIAALHDGKRFLIEKYSISLMPSLSLTDTSYRNINNAQVLAMGADTFSEQKPLPAVPIELGAIAGKIWKGKYFLNNAFTLENLKAQRQETPFGIIHLATHANFLPGQPSESYIQLWNSKLRLDQIRQLGWHNPPVELLVLSACRTALGDEEAELGFAGLAVQAGVKSALASLWYVSDEGTLGLMTEFYQELKISSIKAEALRQAQLAMLRGEVQIESGKLRSGGEEIILPPELVRVGNLQLTHPYYWAAFTMIGSPW
;
A
#
# COMPACT_ATOMS: atom_id res chain seq x y z
N MET A 1 -40.64 -0.83 0.42
CA MET A 1 -39.72 0.28 0.09
C MET A 1 -40.32 1.58 0.59
N ASN A 2 -39.52 2.44 1.21
CA ASN A 2 -39.94 3.77 1.65
C ASN A 2 -38.70 4.69 1.77
N PRO A 3 -38.48 5.62 0.82
CA PRO A 3 -37.30 6.50 0.83
C PRO A 3 -37.16 7.38 2.07
N ALA A 4 -38.28 7.71 2.74
CA ALA A 4 -38.29 8.57 3.93
C ALA A 4 -37.78 7.87 5.21
N GLY A 5 -37.62 6.54 5.19
CA GLY A 5 -37.23 5.75 6.35
C GLY A 5 -38.29 4.75 6.83
N MET A 6 -37.90 3.85 7.73
CA MET A 6 -38.76 2.81 8.29
C MET A 6 -38.43 2.55 9.76
N VAL A 7 -39.47 2.32 10.57
CA VAL A 7 -39.32 1.90 11.96
C VAL A 7 -40.17 0.65 12.19
N PHE A 8 -39.50 -0.45 12.51
CA PHE A 8 -40.11 -1.67 13.06
C PHE A 8 -39.97 -1.61 14.58
N GLY A 9 -41.01 -1.13 15.28
CA GLY A 9 -41.00 -1.03 16.75
C GLY A 9 -40.92 -2.40 17.44
N ALA A 10 -40.70 -2.40 18.76
CA ALA A 10 -40.45 -3.59 19.58
C ALA A 10 -41.42 -4.78 19.42
N ASN A 11 -42.69 -4.52 19.08
CA ASN A 11 -43.72 -5.54 18.88
C ASN A 11 -43.87 -6.01 17.42
N SER A 12 -43.03 -5.51 16.50
CA SER A 12 -43.09 -5.87 15.08
C SER A 12 -42.65 -7.31 14.87
N SER A 13 -43.37 -8.02 13.99
CA SER A 13 -43.01 -9.35 13.53
C SER A 13 -43.39 -9.54 12.06
N LEU A 14 -42.77 -10.52 11.42
CA LEU A 14 -43.07 -10.90 10.04
C LEU A 14 -43.77 -12.27 10.04
N ASN A 15 -44.81 -12.39 9.22
CA ASN A 15 -45.50 -13.65 8.95
C ASN A 15 -45.60 -13.86 7.44
N LEU A 16 -44.47 -14.20 6.83
CA LEU A 16 -44.32 -14.32 5.38
C LEU A 16 -43.72 -15.69 5.01
N PRO A 17 -44.24 -16.37 3.96
CA PRO A 17 -43.73 -17.68 3.53
C PRO A 17 -42.46 -17.58 2.65
N GLY A 18 -42.00 -16.38 2.34
CA GLY A 18 -40.92 -16.11 1.39
C GLY A 18 -39.85 -15.17 1.92
N ASP A 19 -39.01 -14.71 1.02
CA ASP A 19 -37.97 -13.72 1.33
C ASP A 19 -38.59 -12.36 1.66
N PHE A 20 -37.90 -11.58 2.49
CA PHE A 20 -38.32 -10.24 2.87
C PHE A 20 -37.19 -9.24 2.60
N THR A 21 -37.53 -8.09 2.01
CA THR A 21 -36.59 -6.98 1.82
C THR A 21 -37.25 -5.66 2.19
N ALA A 22 -36.68 -4.98 3.19
CA ALA A 22 -37.00 -3.60 3.53
C ALA A 22 -35.91 -2.68 2.97
N THR A 23 -36.30 -1.61 2.28
CA THR A 23 -35.34 -0.69 1.67
C THR A 23 -35.79 0.76 1.60
N THR A 24 -34.85 1.69 1.80
CA THR A 24 -35.03 3.13 1.61
C THR A 24 -34.49 3.65 0.28
N ALA A 25 -34.19 2.76 -0.66
CA ALA A 25 -33.93 3.09 -2.05
C ALA A 25 -35.09 3.89 -2.66
N THR A 26 -34.78 4.75 -3.63
CA THR A 26 -35.78 5.50 -4.41
C THR A 26 -36.38 4.64 -5.52
N ARG A 27 -35.62 3.67 -6.05
CA ARG A 27 -36.07 2.73 -7.09
C ARG A 27 -35.56 1.30 -6.86
N ILE A 28 -36.34 0.31 -7.28
CA ILE A 28 -35.96 -1.11 -7.32
C ILE A 28 -35.99 -1.60 -8.76
N GLY A 29 -34.91 -2.20 -9.25
CA GLY A 29 -34.81 -2.75 -10.60
C GLY A 29 -35.00 -4.26 -10.66
N PHE A 30 -35.69 -4.72 -11.70
CA PHE A 30 -36.04 -6.13 -11.97
C PHE A 30 -35.29 -6.70 -13.18
N GLY A 31 -34.25 -6.00 -13.67
CA GLY A 31 -33.54 -6.33 -14.90
C GLY A 31 -34.17 -5.69 -16.15
N ASN A 32 -33.42 -5.67 -17.27
CA ASN A 32 -33.86 -5.08 -18.56
C ASN A 32 -34.44 -3.66 -18.44
N GLU A 33 -33.81 -2.80 -17.62
CA GLU A 33 -34.24 -1.41 -17.35
C GLU A 33 -35.65 -1.25 -16.76
N ASN A 34 -36.24 -2.32 -16.21
CA ASN A 34 -37.54 -2.23 -15.54
C ASN A 34 -37.38 -1.79 -14.09
N TRP A 35 -37.96 -0.63 -13.76
CA TRP A 35 -37.85 0.00 -12.44
C TRP A 35 -39.21 0.16 -11.78
N PHE A 36 -39.27 -0.27 -10.52
CA PHE A 36 -40.30 0.15 -9.58
C PHE A 36 -39.82 1.42 -8.86
N ASN A 37 -40.46 2.54 -9.15
CA ASN A 37 -40.21 3.83 -8.52
C ASN A 37 -41.03 3.97 -7.23
N GLY A 38 -40.40 4.45 -6.17
CA GLY A 38 -41.09 4.70 -4.89
C GLY A 38 -42.06 5.87 -4.93
N ILE A 39 -41.85 6.76 -5.90
CA ILE A 39 -42.64 7.97 -6.13
C ILE A 39 -42.81 8.14 -7.64
N GLY A 40 -43.99 8.61 -8.06
CA GLY A 40 -44.33 8.77 -9.46
C GLY A 40 -45.00 7.55 -10.08
N GLY A 41 -45.01 7.50 -11.42
CA GLY A 41 -45.68 6.44 -12.18
C GLY A 41 -44.85 5.15 -12.27
N ASN A 42 -45.55 4.01 -12.35
CA ASN A 42 -44.96 2.69 -12.50
C ASN A 42 -45.66 1.91 -13.63
N ASN A 43 -44.87 1.21 -14.45
CA ASN A 43 -45.40 0.22 -15.40
C ASN A 43 -45.38 -1.18 -14.76
N TYR A 44 -46.41 -1.47 -13.96
CA TYR A 44 -46.48 -2.72 -13.18
C TYR A 44 -46.43 -3.99 -14.04
N ALA A 45 -46.91 -3.94 -15.29
CA ALA A 45 -46.88 -5.09 -16.19
C ALA A 45 -45.46 -5.47 -16.64
N ALA A 46 -44.51 -4.53 -16.57
CA ALA A 46 -43.11 -4.75 -16.94
C ALA A 46 -42.24 -5.24 -15.77
N LEU A 47 -42.76 -5.24 -14.53
CA LEU A 47 -42.03 -5.66 -13.33
C LEU A 47 -42.02 -7.19 -13.17
N VAL A 48 -41.41 -7.88 -14.13
CA VAL A 48 -41.29 -9.35 -14.15
C VAL A 48 -39.89 -9.78 -13.74
N GLY A 49 -39.77 -10.70 -12.79
CA GLY A 49 -38.49 -11.24 -12.32
C GLY A 49 -38.26 -11.00 -10.83
N SER A 50 -37.02 -11.19 -10.38
CA SER A 50 -36.61 -10.94 -8.99
C SER A 50 -35.96 -9.55 -8.87
N PRO A 51 -36.28 -8.77 -7.82
CA PRO A 51 -35.63 -7.49 -7.59
C PRO A 51 -34.15 -7.72 -7.31
N SER A 52 -33.29 -7.03 -8.07
CA SER A 52 -31.84 -7.22 -8.03
C SER A 52 -31.05 -5.91 -8.00
N LEU A 53 -31.71 -4.77 -8.20
CA LEU A 53 -31.07 -3.45 -8.19
C LEU A 53 -31.78 -2.51 -7.23
N PHE A 54 -31.04 -1.72 -6.47
CA PHE A 54 -31.55 -0.74 -5.50
C PHE A 54 -30.81 0.57 -5.70
N ASP A 55 -31.53 1.60 -6.14
CA ASP A 55 -30.97 2.92 -6.42
C ASP A 55 -31.25 3.90 -5.28
N PHE A 56 -30.22 4.56 -4.79
CA PHE A 56 -30.26 5.56 -3.72
C PHE A 56 -30.05 6.98 -4.26
N GLY A 57 -30.72 7.36 -5.35
CA GLY A 57 -30.53 8.64 -6.05
C GLY A 57 -30.88 9.94 -5.30
N LEU A 58 -30.97 9.95 -3.97
CA LEU A 58 -31.09 11.18 -3.16
C LEU A 58 -29.71 11.82 -2.99
N SER A 59 -29.58 13.12 -3.31
CA SER A 59 -28.35 13.90 -3.16
C SER A 59 -28.04 14.35 -1.72
N GLY A 60 -28.64 13.67 -0.73
CA GLY A 60 -28.56 13.97 0.70
C GLY A 60 -28.57 12.67 1.52
N THR A 61 -28.97 12.73 2.80
CA THR A 61 -29.02 11.55 3.67
C THR A 61 -30.18 10.64 3.27
N PRO A 62 -29.94 9.40 2.78
CA PRO A 62 -31.03 8.47 2.48
C PRO A 62 -31.70 8.02 3.78
N GLY A 63 -32.97 7.60 3.69
CA GLY A 63 -33.75 7.26 4.89
C GLY A 63 -33.14 6.14 5.74
N THR A 64 -33.39 6.22 7.05
CA THR A 64 -32.93 5.25 8.04
C THR A 64 -33.93 4.10 8.20
N ILE A 65 -33.43 2.87 8.38
CA ILE A 65 -34.21 1.72 8.83
C ILE A 65 -33.85 1.42 10.28
N ILE A 66 -34.85 1.40 11.17
CA ILE A 66 -34.68 0.98 12.57
C ILE A 66 -35.51 -0.28 12.82
N ASN A 67 -34.87 -1.35 13.31
CA ASN A 67 -35.55 -2.53 13.83
C ASN A 67 -35.32 -2.68 15.34
N GLY A 68 -36.37 -2.46 16.12
CA GLY A 68 -36.48 -2.86 17.53
C GLY A 68 -37.28 -4.15 17.75
N GLY A 69 -37.93 -4.68 16.72
CA GLY A 69 -38.82 -5.85 16.80
C GLY A 69 -38.14 -7.20 16.56
N ASN A 70 -38.96 -8.26 16.43
CA ASN A 70 -38.51 -9.62 16.11
C ASN A 70 -38.93 -10.00 14.69
N LEU A 71 -38.07 -9.70 13.71
CA LEU A 71 -38.34 -9.95 12.29
C LEU A 71 -37.81 -11.32 11.89
N GLY A 72 -38.68 -12.20 11.42
CA GLY A 72 -38.32 -13.57 11.06
C GLY A 72 -38.95 -14.02 9.74
N VAL A 73 -38.18 -14.75 8.92
CA VAL A 73 -38.67 -15.39 7.70
C VAL A 73 -38.65 -16.92 7.84
N GLY A 74 -39.35 -17.61 6.93
CA GLY A 74 -39.37 -19.08 6.87
C GLY A 74 -37.97 -19.70 6.70
N ALA A 75 -37.83 -20.99 6.99
CA ALA A 75 -36.56 -21.69 6.85
C ALA A 75 -36.03 -21.64 5.40
N GLY A 76 -34.73 -21.40 5.25
CA GLY A 76 -34.06 -21.26 3.95
C GLY A 76 -34.41 -19.99 3.18
N LYS A 77 -35.10 -19.02 3.80
CA LYS A 77 -35.45 -17.72 3.19
C LYS A 77 -34.49 -16.61 3.60
N SER A 78 -34.49 -15.51 2.85
CA SER A 78 -33.61 -14.37 3.07
C SER A 78 -34.34 -13.19 3.69
N LEU A 79 -33.68 -12.47 4.60
CA LEU A 79 -34.17 -11.21 5.20
C LEU A 79 -33.13 -10.12 4.96
N ASN A 80 -33.49 -9.10 4.18
CA ASN A 80 -32.60 -8.00 3.82
C ASN A 80 -33.12 -6.65 4.35
N LEU A 81 -32.26 -5.87 5.00
CA LEU A 81 -32.48 -4.48 5.38
C LEU A 81 -31.47 -3.59 4.65
N ILE A 82 -31.91 -2.80 3.67
CA ILE A 82 -31.02 -2.03 2.79
C ILE A 82 -31.40 -0.55 2.83
N GLY A 83 -30.66 0.28 3.57
CA GLY A 83 -31.02 1.69 3.79
C GLY A 83 -29.85 2.67 3.78
N GLY A 84 -30.13 3.96 4.00
CA GLY A 84 -29.08 4.97 4.19
C GLY A 84 -28.28 4.70 5.45
N THR A 85 -29.01 4.48 6.54
CA THR A 85 -28.50 3.97 7.81
C THR A 85 -29.39 2.79 8.23
N VAL A 86 -28.79 1.74 8.79
CA VAL A 86 -29.54 0.55 9.24
C VAL A 86 -29.20 0.27 10.70
N VAL A 87 -30.20 0.35 11.57
CA VAL A 87 -30.08 0.14 13.01
C VAL A 87 -30.89 -1.08 13.43
N ASN A 88 -30.28 -2.06 14.09
CA ASN A 88 -30.94 -3.23 14.66
C ASN A 88 -30.64 -3.38 16.16
N THR A 89 -31.63 -3.04 16.99
CA THR A 89 -31.62 -3.30 18.44
C THR A 89 -32.46 -4.53 18.79
N GLY A 90 -33.33 -4.98 17.88
CA GLY A 90 -34.19 -6.16 18.02
C GLY A 90 -33.57 -7.47 17.51
N SER A 91 -34.41 -8.45 17.17
CA SER A 91 -33.97 -9.76 16.67
C SER A 91 -34.28 -9.96 15.19
N LEU A 92 -33.34 -10.58 14.46
CA LEU A 92 -33.51 -11.00 13.06
C LEU A 92 -33.34 -12.52 12.97
N THR A 93 -34.29 -13.23 12.34
CA THR A 93 -34.25 -14.71 12.23
C THR A 93 -34.48 -15.19 10.80
N ALA A 94 -33.57 -16.02 10.28
CA ALA A 94 -33.69 -16.69 8.98
C ALA A 94 -33.03 -18.07 9.03
N ARG A 95 -33.69 -19.05 9.66
CA ARG A 95 -33.11 -20.38 9.93
C ARG A 95 -32.62 -21.08 8.66
N GLY A 96 -31.31 -21.33 8.55
CA GLY A 96 -30.69 -21.93 7.36
C GLY A 96 -30.79 -21.09 6.09
N GLY A 97 -31.17 -19.81 6.21
CA GLY A 97 -31.24 -18.84 5.12
C GLY A 97 -30.21 -17.73 5.29
N ASN A 98 -30.47 -16.54 4.74
CA ASN A 98 -29.50 -15.43 4.76
C ASN A 98 -30.08 -14.18 5.42
N ILE A 99 -29.25 -13.44 6.16
CA ILE A 99 -29.60 -12.10 6.66
C ILE A 99 -28.57 -11.10 6.14
N SER A 100 -29.06 -10.04 5.50
CA SER A 100 -28.21 -8.94 5.03
C SER A 100 -28.66 -7.60 5.62
N MET A 101 -27.74 -6.85 6.21
CA MET A 101 -27.93 -5.44 6.56
C MET A 101 -26.94 -4.60 5.78
N VAL A 102 -27.44 -3.70 4.94
CA VAL A 102 -26.62 -2.93 4.01
C VAL A 102 -26.94 -1.46 4.19
N ALA A 103 -25.93 -0.67 4.55
CA ALA A 103 -26.03 0.78 4.61
C ALA A 103 -25.34 1.41 3.41
N VAL A 104 -26.05 2.26 2.69
CA VAL A 104 -25.66 2.81 1.39
C VAL A 104 -25.72 4.33 1.47
N PRO A 105 -24.61 5.06 1.31
CA PRO A 105 -24.68 6.52 1.21
C PRO A 105 -25.49 6.94 -0.02
N GLY A 106 -26.07 8.14 0.00
CA GLY A 106 -26.85 8.65 -1.13
C GLY A 106 -26.06 8.66 -2.44
N GLU A 107 -26.77 8.77 -3.56
CA GLU A 107 -26.24 8.78 -4.93
C GLU A 107 -25.56 7.49 -5.40
N ASN A 108 -25.84 6.34 -4.76
CA ASN A 108 -25.24 5.04 -5.12
C ASN A 108 -26.26 4.02 -5.62
N LEU A 109 -25.79 3.05 -6.41
CA LEU A 109 -26.55 1.91 -6.90
C LEU A 109 -26.01 0.59 -6.30
N VAL A 110 -26.91 -0.24 -5.76
CA VAL A 110 -26.58 -1.56 -5.22
C VAL A 110 -27.14 -2.66 -6.11
N ARG A 111 -26.32 -3.65 -6.44
CA ARG A 111 -26.71 -4.83 -7.22
C ARG A 111 -26.59 -6.13 -6.39
N ILE A 112 -27.64 -6.94 -6.41
CA ILE A 112 -27.69 -8.31 -5.90
C ILE A 112 -27.56 -9.25 -7.11
N SER A 113 -26.50 -10.06 -7.20
CA SER A 113 -26.24 -10.88 -8.39
C SER A 113 -26.69 -12.34 -8.27
N GLN A 114 -26.86 -12.86 -7.04
CA GLN A 114 -27.39 -14.20 -6.76
C GLN A 114 -28.47 -14.12 -5.67
N ALA A 115 -29.43 -15.04 -5.69
CA ALA A 115 -30.50 -15.09 -4.68
C ALA A 115 -29.89 -15.20 -3.26
N GLY A 116 -29.91 -14.11 -2.51
CA GLY A 116 -29.38 -14.04 -1.14
C GLY A 116 -27.90 -13.67 -1.00
N ASN A 117 -27.14 -13.43 -2.09
CA ASN A 117 -25.75 -12.94 -2.03
C ASN A 117 -25.60 -11.63 -2.82
N LEU A 118 -25.16 -10.55 -2.16
CA LEU A 118 -24.70 -9.32 -2.83
C LEU A 118 -23.29 -9.53 -3.42
N LEU A 119 -23.00 -8.91 -4.57
CA LEU A 119 -21.73 -9.13 -5.30
C LEU A 119 -21.02 -7.85 -5.77
N SER A 120 -21.70 -6.71 -5.81
CA SER A 120 -21.07 -5.44 -6.23
C SER A 120 -21.86 -4.20 -5.81
N LEU A 121 -21.16 -3.22 -5.22
CA LEU A 121 -21.58 -1.82 -5.18
C LEU A 121 -21.10 -1.18 -6.49
N GLU A 122 -22.02 -0.80 -7.38
CA GLU A 122 -21.67 -0.09 -8.62
C GLU A 122 -21.90 1.41 -8.38
N ILE A 123 -20.83 2.21 -8.39
CA ILE A 123 -20.96 3.67 -8.33
C ILE A 123 -21.30 4.17 -9.73
N GLN A 124 -22.58 4.13 -10.09
CA GLN A 124 -23.12 4.93 -11.18
C GLN A 124 -23.92 6.07 -10.57
N ALA A 125 -23.46 7.31 -10.75
CA ALA A 125 -24.19 8.50 -10.32
C ALA A 125 -25.54 8.57 -11.07
N SER A 126 -26.61 8.11 -10.44
CA SER A 126 -27.98 8.37 -10.91
C SER A 126 -28.44 9.71 -10.37
N LYS A 127 -28.31 10.78 -11.16
CA LYS A 127 -29.03 12.03 -10.88
C LYS A 127 -30.49 11.83 -11.28
N ILE A 128 -31.38 11.67 -10.31
CA ILE A 128 -32.82 11.85 -10.54
C ILE A 128 -33.12 13.34 -10.35
N THR A 129 -33.42 14.03 -11.45
CA THR A 129 -33.77 15.47 -11.49
C THR A 129 -35.26 15.76 -11.28
N ASP A 130 -36.05 14.84 -10.72
CA ASP A 130 -37.49 15.06 -10.51
C ASP A 130 -37.80 15.53 -9.07
N GLY A 131 -38.19 16.80 -8.97
CA GLY A 131 -38.53 17.53 -7.75
C GLY A 131 -39.81 17.05 -7.06
N GLY A 132 -39.76 15.86 -6.45
CA GLY A 132 -40.85 15.30 -5.65
C GLY A 132 -40.44 14.24 -4.63
N LEU A 133 -39.14 14.01 -4.42
CA LEU A 133 -38.66 13.05 -3.42
C LEU A 133 -38.76 13.63 -2.00
N PRO A 134 -39.26 12.88 -1.00
CA PRO A 134 -39.38 13.32 0.38
C PRO A 134 -37.99 13.49 0.96
N ASN A 135 -37.78 14.56 1.72
CA ASN A 135 -36.57 14.73 2.50
C ASN A 135 -36.65 13.79 3.72
N PRO A 136 -35.79 12.76 3.84
CA PRO A 136 -35.84 11.87 4.99
C PRO A 136 -35.49 12.63 6.27
N LEU A 137 -36.14 12.25 7.38
CA LEU A 137 -35.79 12.80 8.69
C LEU A 137 -34.43 12.24 9.14
N SER A 138 -33.65 13.07 9.82
CA SER A 138 -32.46 12.60 10.55
C SER A 138 -32.86 11.62 11.66
N LEU A 139 -31.90 10.83 12.15
CA LEU A 139 -32.18 9.86 13.22
C LEU A 139 -32.72 10.54 14.49
N PRO A 140 -32.17 11.68 14.98
CA PRO A 140 -32.75 12.40 16.11
C PRO A 140 -34.16 12.92 15.85
N GLU A 141 -34.42 13.47 14.66
CA GLU A 141 -35.77 13.98 14.31
C GLU A 141 -36.79 12.84 14.30
N LEU A 142 -36.40 11.68 13.78
CA LEU A 142 -37.25 10.48 13.78
C LEU A 142 -37.55 10.00 15.21
N LEU A 143 -36.56 10.03 16.10
CA LEU A 143 -36.69 9.61 17.50
C LEU A 143 -37.40 10.64 18.39
N THR A 144 -37.32 11.93 18.09
CA THR A 144 -37.97 13.00 18.89
C THR A 144 -39.41 13.28 18.45
N GLY A 145 -39.87 12.71 17.33
CA GLY A 145 -41.23 12.88 16.81
C GLY A 145 -42.35 12.28 17.67
N SER A 146 -42.05 11.39 18.62
CA SER A 146 -43.04 10.86 19.58
C SER A 146 -42.37 10.42 20.89
N PRO A 147 -42.96 10.68 22.07
CA PRO A 147 -42.43 10.22 23.37
C PRO A 147 -42.29 8.70 23.51
N GLN A 148 -42.95 7.91 22.65
CA GLN A 148 -42.90 6.45 22.68
C GLN A 148 -41.74 5.88 21.86
N MET A 149 -41.00 6.68 21.10
CA MET A 149 -39.93 6.19 20.22
C MET A 149 -38.80 5.49 20.98
N GLU A 150 -38.50 5.94 22.20
CA GLU A 150 -37.50 5.32 23.06
C GLU A 150 -37.84 3.86 23.37
N THR A 151 -39.09 3.60 23.79
CA THR A 151 -39.53 2.24 24.14
C THR A 151 -39.74 1.36 22.90
N LEU A 152 -40.06 1.96 21.75
CA LEU A 152 -40.27 1.23 20.50
C LEU A 152 -38.97 0.84 19.80
N THR A 153 -37.92 1.64 19.91
CA THR A 153 -36.67 1.44 19.16
C THR A 153 -35.49 1.01 20.03
N GLY A 154 -35.56 1.20 21.35
CA GLY A 154 -34.40 0.99 22.22
C GLY A 154 -33.32 2.07 22.08
N LEU A 155 -33.61 3.19 21.41
CA LEU A 155 -32.71 4.32 21.21
C LEU A 155 -33.27 5.58 21.87
N ARG A 156 -32.40 6.42 22.40
CA ARG A 156 -32.75 7.74 22.98
C ARG A 156 -31.88 8.83 22.39
N VAL A 157 -32.42 10.04 22.34
CA VAL A 157 -31.64 11.25 21.98
C VAL A 157 -31.21 11.93 23.26
N ASN A 158 -29.91 12.12 23.46
CA ASN A 158 -29.38 12.88 24.57
C ASN A 158 -29.72 14.36 24.36
N SER A 159 -30.60 14.90 25.20
CA SER A 159 -31.10 16.28 25.06
C SER A 159 -30.02 17.35 25.27
N SER A 160 -28.88 17.00 25.87
CA SER A 160 -27.77 17.92 26.14
C SER A 160 -26.71 17.91 25.04
N THR A 161 -26.47 16.78 24.39
CA THR A 161 -25.42 16.62 23.35
C THR A 161 -25.99 16.49 21.93
N GLY A 162 -27.28 16.16 21.79
CA GLY A 162 -27.92 15.85 20.51
C GLY A 162 -27.66 14.43 20.00
N GLU A 163 -26.78 13.67 20.65
CA GLU A 163 -26.36 12.34 20.21
C GLU A 163 -27.44 11.27 20.45
N VAL A 164 -27.45 10.26 19.58
CA VAL A 164 -28.32 9.09 19.74
C VAL A 164 -27.59 7.98 20.49
N ASN A 165 -28.15 7.52 21.61
CA ASN A 165 -27.60 6.42 22.40
C ASN A 165 -28.54 5.21 22.43
N GLN A 166 -27.97 4.01 22.52
CA GLN A 166 -28.74 2.82 22.86
C GLN A 166 -29.11 2.83 24.35
N ILE A 167 -30.39 2.57 24.65
CA ILE A 167 -30.91 2.49 26.01
C ILE A 167 -30.25 1.32 26.76
N GLY A 168 -29.85 1.56 28.01
CA GLY A 168 -29.20 0.55 28.84
C GLY A 168 -27.71 0.34 28.53
N SER A 169 -27.11 1.15 27.66
CA SER A 169 -25.68 1.12 27.36
C SER A 169 -25.13 2.55 27.19
N ASN A 170 -23.80 2.68 27.07
CA ASN A 170 -23.14 3.92 26.71
C ASN A 170 -22.82 4.00 25.19
N LEU A 171 -23.41 3.12 24.38
CA LEU A 171 -23.14 3.07 22.94
C LEU A 171 -23.82 4.24 22.23
N ILE A 172 -23.07 4.91 21.36
CA ILE A 172 -23.54 5.99 20.48
C ILE A 172 -23.80 5.42 19.08
N VAL A 173 -24.92 5.78 18.47
CA VAL A 173 -25.27 5.44 17.09
C VAL A 173 -24.90 6.63 16.19
N PRO A 174 -23.99 6.47 15.22
CA PRO A 174 -23.60 7.55 14.33
C PRO A 174 -24.73 8.01 13.42
N GLU A 175 -24.74 9.30 13.16
CA GLU A 175 -25.70 9.96 12.28
C GLU A 175 -25.11 10.24 10.89
N VAL A 176 -24.24 9.35 10.43
CA VAL A 176 -23.60 9.45 9.11
C VAL A 176 -24.22 8.42 8.19
N GLY A 177 -24.59 8.83 6.97
CA GLY A 177 -25.06 7.91 5.94
C GLY A 177 -24.02 6.83 5.61
N GLY A 178 -24.49 5.64 5.27
CA GLY A 178 -23.65 4.45 5.11
C GLY A 178 -23.30 3.74 6.42
N THR A 179 -24.04 3.96 7.51
CA THR A 179 -23.79 3.31 8.81
C THR A 179 -24.69 2.10 9.06
N VAL A 180 -24.11 0.97 9.47
CA VAL A 180 -24.82 -0.16 10.09
C VAL A 180 -24.53 -0.19 11.58
N PHE A 181 -25.57 -0.22 12.41
CA PHE A 181 -25.47 -0.44 13.85
C PHE A 181 -26.31 -1.64 14.25
N ALA A 182 -25.72 -2.64 14.91
CA ALA A 182 -26.45 -3.82 15.36
C ALA A 182 -26.00 -4.27 16.75
N SER A 183 -26.94 -4.30 17.69
CA SER A 183 -26.70 -4.73 19.08
C SER A 183 -27.64 -5.84 19.56
N GLY A 184 -28.66 -6.18 18.76
CA GLY A 184 -29.55 -7.30 19.04
C GLY A 184 -29.06 -8.65 18.48
N LYS A 185 -29.95 -9.65 18.46
CA LYS A 185 -29.64 -11.03 18.04
C LYS A 185 -29.90 -11.26 16.56
N ILE A 186 -28.96 -11.87 15.85
CA ILE A 186 -29.11 -12.33 14.46
C ILE A 186 -28.98 -13.86 14.46
N ASP A 187 -30.03 -14.57 14.03
CA ASP A 187 -30.10 -16.03 14.09
C ASP A 187 -30.41 -16.65 12.73
N VAL A 188 -29.39 -17.26 12.14
CA VAL A 188 -29.50 -18.07 10.91
C VAL A 188 -29.15 -19.54 11.15
N SER A 189 -29.03 -19.93 12.43
CA SER A 189 -28.67 -21.29 12.82
C SER A 189 -29.72 -22.31 12.39
N THR A 190 -29.27 -23.53 12.12
CA THR A 190 -30.15 -24.61 11.68
C THR A 190 -29.61 -25.98 12.05
N ILE A 191 -30.51 -26.95 12.14
CA ILE A 191 -30.19 -28.39 12.23
C ILE A 191 -30.09 -29.03 10.83
N SER A 192 -29.92 -28.24 9.77
CA SER A 192 -29.64 -28.73 8.42
C SER A 192 -28.13 -28.81 8.18
N PRO A 193 -27.67 -29.56 7.14
CA PRO A 193 -26.24 -29.68 6.84
C PRO A 193 -25.54 -28.32 6.66
N LEU A 194 -26.11 -27.44 5.84
CA LEU A 194 -25.57 -26.10 5.59
C LEU A 194 -26.20 -25.09 6.57
N GLY A 195 -25.36 -24.37 7.31
CA GLY A 195 -25.78 -23.23 8.11
C GLY A 195 -26.15 -22.02 7.22
N GLY A 196 -26.85 -21.05 7.80
CA GLY A 196 -27.19 -19.81 7.10
C GLY A 196 -26.06 -18.77 7.07
N GLY A 197 -26.22 -17.73 6.24
CA GLY A 197 -25.24 -16.65 6.06
C GLY A 197 -25.67 -15.32 6.68
N VAL A 198 -24.71 -14.50 7.13
CA VAL A 198 -24.94 -13.13 7.61
C VAL A 198 -23.98 -12.17 6.93
N GLN A 199 -24.49 -11.07 6.39
CA GLN A 199 -23.70 -10.00 5.77
C GLN A 199 -24.09 -8.63 6.34
N LEU A 200 -23.14 -7.91 6.94
CA LEU A 200 -23.32 -6.52 7.35
C LEU A 200 -22.33 -5.64 6.57
N TRP A 201 -22.84 -4.77 5.69
CA TRP A 201 -22.00 -3.94 4.80
C TRP A 201 -22.34 -2.46 4.94
N GLY A 202 -21.33 -1.59 4.93
CA GLY A 202 -21.50 -0.13 4.96
C GLY A 202 -20.19 0.64 4.90
N ASN A 203 -20.23 1.97 5.00
CA ASN A 203 -19.04 2.78 5.23
C ASN A 203 -18.52 2.59 6.65
N SER A 204 -19.42 2.57 7.63
CA SER A 204 -19.10 2.32 9.03
C SER A 204 -20.02 1.26 9.62
N ILE A 205 -19.47 0.37 10.45
CA ILE A 205 -20.22 -0.70 11.11
C ILE A 205 -19.90 -0.70 12.60
N GLY A 206 -20.93 -0.68 13.45
CA GLY A 206 -20.85 -0.99 14.87
C GLY A 206 -21.64 -2.25 15.19
N PHE A 207 -20.96 -3.31 15.64
CA PHE A 207 -21.60 -4.57 16.03
C PHE A 207 -21.34 -4.93 17.49
N PHE A 208 -22.42 -5.08 18.28
CA PHE A 208 -22.40 -5.25 19.73
C PHE A 208 -23.33 -6.37 20.22
N GLY A 209 -23.80 -7.24 19.32
CA GLY A 209 -24.82 -8.25 19.59
C GLY A 209 -24.32 -9.69 19.47
N ASP A 210 -25.25 -10.61 19.19
CA ASP A 210 -24.96 -12.03 18.99
C ASP A 210 -25.35 -12.48 17.57
N ILE A 211 -24.45 -13.17 16.87
CA ILE A 211 -24.74 -13.87 15.62
C ILE A 211 -24.67 -15.38 15.87
N LEU A 212 -25.79 -16.08 15.66
CA LEU A 212 -25.87 -17.53 15.66
C LEU A 212 -26.02 -18.03 14.23
N ALA A 213 -25.00 -18.73 13.73
CA ALA A 213 -24.95 -19.27 12.38
C ALA A 213 -24.50 -20.73 12.36
N SER A 214 -24.71 -21.48 13.45
CA SER A 214 -24.30 -22.87 13.55
C SER A 214 -25.12 -23.81 12.65
N GLY A 215 -24.49 -24.93 12.24
CA GLY A 215 -25.06 -25.94 11.34
C GLY A 215 -24.53 -27.35 11.59
N ILE A 216 -25.01 -28.37 10.87
CA ILE A 216 -24.57 -29.76 11.08
C ILE A 216 -23.20 -30.05 10.43
N SER A 217 -22.94 -29.61 9.20
CA SER A 217 -21.77 -30.03 8.40
C SER A 217 -20.73 -28.92 8.08
N GLY A 218 -20.85 -27.74 8.67
CA GLY A 218 -19.89 -26.65 8.46
C GLY A 218 -20.12 -25.82 7.19
N ASN A 219 -19.39 -24.71 7.05
CA ASN A 219 -19.41 -23.71 5.94
C ASN A 219 -20.34 -22.49 6.08
N SER A 220 -20.86 -22.18 7.26
CA SER A 220 -21.55 -20.89 7.47
C SER A 220 -20.57 -19.72 7.26
N LEU A 221 -21.04 -18.64 6.63
CA LEU A 221 -20.27 -17.41 6.43
C LEU A 221 -20.95 -16.26 7.15
N VAL A 222 -20.20 -15.62 8.03
CA VAL A 222 -20.56 -14.33 8.64
C VAL A 222 -19.54 -13.31 8.16
N GLU A 223 -19.99 -12.28 7.45
CA GLU A 223 -19.15 -11.21 6.91
C GLU A 223 -19.62 -9.84 7.40
N LEU A 224 -18.70 -9.10 8.01
CA LEU A 224 -18.87 -7.69 8.34
C LEU A 224 -17.82 -6.91 7.54
N SER A 225 -18.26 -6.12 6.57
CA SER A 225 -17.36 -5.36 5.68
C SER A 225 -17.69 -3.89 5.71
N ALA A 226 -16.85 -3.12 6.40
CA ALA A 226 -16.91 -1.67 6.40
C ALA A 226 -15.92 -1.10 5.37
N LYS A 227 -16.24 0.03 4.74
CA LYS A 227 -15.28 0.78 3.93
C LYS A 227 -14.25 1.47 4.81
N ASP A 228 -14.72 2.17 5.84
CA ASP A 228 -13.92 3.10 6.65
C ASP A 228 -13.65 2.54 8.05
N ASN A 229 -14.70 2.31 8.85
CA ASN A 229 -14.58 1.97 10.26
C ASN A 229 -15.45 0.75 10.66
N LEU A 230 -14.86 -0.22 11.33
CA LEU A 230 -15.57 -1.37 11.90
C LEU A 230 -15.26 -1.48 13.39
N THR A 231 -16.24 -1.23 14.24
CA THR A 231 -16.12 -1.52 15.67
C THR A 231 -16.93 -2.76 16.03
N PHE A 232 -16.27 -3.72 16.68
CA PHE A 232 -16.82 -5.03 16.97
C PHE A 232 -16.65 -5.39 18.45
N ALA A 233 -17.75 -5.77 19.09
CA ALA A 233 -17.82 -6.15 20.50
C ALA A 233 -18.89 -7.23 20.78
N GLY A 234 -19.16 -8.11 19.82
CA GLY A 234 -20.23 -9.11 19.93
C GLY A 234 -19.73 -10.56 19.97
N ASN A 235 -20.67 -11.50 20.06
CA ASN A 235 -20.37 -12.93 19.91
C ASN A 235 -20.80 -13.44 18.54
N VAL A 236 -20.01 -14.35 17.97
CA VAL A 236 -20.37 -15.08 16.75
C VAL A 236 -20.19 -16.57 16.99
N ASP A 237 -21.16 -17.37 16.56
CA ASP A 237 -21.10 -18.81 16.60
C ASP A 237 -21.40 -19.41 15.23
N THR A 238 -20.35 -19.82 14.52
CA THR A 238 -20.41 -20.56 13.25
C THR A 238 -20.05 -22.03 13.44
N SER A 239 -20.17 -22.55 14.66
CA SER A 239 -19.76 -23.92 14.98
C SER A 239 -20.59 -24.97 14.23
N SER A 240 -20.00 -26.15 14.08
CA SER A 240 -20.59 -27.29 13.41
C SER A 240 -20.43 -28.58 14.20
N LEU A 241 -21.43 -29.45 14.14
CA LEU A 241 -21.45 -30.71 14.90
C LEU A 241 -20.55 -31.80 14.30
N PHE A 242 -20.52 -31.94 12.96
CA PHE A 242 -19.82 -33.02 12.27
C PHE A 242 -18.89 -32.54 11.13
N GLY A 243 -18.65 -31.23 11.02
CA GLY A 243 -17.80 -30.64 9.98
C GLY A 243 -16.91 -29.53 10.50
N ASP A 244 -16.23 -28.84 9.57
CA ASP A 244 -15.38 -27.69 9.86
C ASP A 244 -16.18 -26.47 10.32
N LYS A 245 -15.64 -25.73 11.29
CA LYS A 245 -16.23 -24.47 11.72
C LYS A 245 -16.37 -23.49 10.54
N GLY A 246 -17.46 -22.73 10.55
CA GLY A 246 -17.69 -21.68 9.57
C GLY A 246 -16.72 -20.50 9.72
N LYS A 247 -16.81 -19.56 8.79
CA LYS A 247 -15.92 -18.41 8.65
C LYS A 247 -16.58 -17.15 9.19
N LEU A 248 -15.86 -16.43 10.04
CA LEU A 248 -16.11 -15.05 10.41
C LEU A 248 -15.10 -14.16 9.68
N LEU A 249 -15.59 -13.26 8.84
CA LEU A 249 -14.79 -12.34 8.05
C LEU A 249 -15.09 -10.91 8.48
N LEU A 250 -14.08 -10.23 9.03
CA LEU A 250 -14.17 -8.81 9.40
C LEU A 250 -13.23 -8.04 8.47
N LYS A 251 -13.76 -7.09 7.71
CA LYS A 251 -12.99 -6.26 6.77
C LYS A 251 -13.26 -4.78 7.03
N SER A 252 -12.20 -3.97 7.07
CA SER A 252 -12.31 -2.52 7.13
C SER A 252 -11.00 -1.84 6.80
N SER A 253 -11.04 -0.55 6.44
CA SER A 253 -9.81 0.27 6.46
C SER A 253 -9.25 0.36 7.88
N ASN A 254 -10.13 0.67 8.85
CA ASN A 254 -9.85 0.70 10.28
C ASN A 254 -10.82 -0.24 11.02
N PHE A 255 -10.31 -1.15 11.84
CA PHE A 255 -11.15 -1.95 12.72
C PHE A 255 -10.75 -1.81 14.18
N THR A 256 -11.70 -1.89 15.08
CA THR A 256 -11.49 -1.85 16.52
C THR A 256 -12.25 -3.00 17.15
N ILE A 257 -11.54 -3.99 17.69
CA ILE A 257 -12.16 -5.09 18.42
C ILE A 257 -11.98 -4.83 19.91
N ILE A 258 -13.08 -4.64 20.62
CA ILE A 258 -13.09 -4.37 22.07
C ILE A 258 -13.59 -5.60 22.84
N ASP A 259 -13.20 -5.70 24.12
CA ASP A 259 -13.69 -6.75 25.01
C ASP A 259 -15.12 -6.44 25.48
N SER A 260 -16.01 -7.44 25.44
CA SER A 260 -17.42 -7.30 25.82
C SER A 260 -17.61 -6.92 27.29
N ALA A 261 -16.64 -7.19 28.17
CA ALA A 261 -16.70 -6.82 29.59
C ALA A 261 -16.77 -5.29 29.82
N ILE A 262 -16.27 -4.48 28.87
CA ILE A 262 -16.23 -3.01 28.97
C ILE A 262 -17.61 -2.37 28.77
N ILE A 263 -18.58 -3.10 28.20
CA ILE A 263 -19.89 -2.55 27.81
C ILE A 263 -20.91 -2.55 28.97
N ASN A 264 -20.69 -3.36 30.01
CA ASN A 264 -21.68 -3.61 31.09
C ASN A 264 -21.52 -2.74 32.34
N GLY A 265 -21.01 -1.51 32.21
CA GLY A 265 -21.11 -0.51 33.28
C GLY A 265 -20.21 -0.73 34.50
N ASP A 266 -19.09 -1.44 34.36
CA ASP A 266 -18.01 -1.39 35.36
C ASP A 266 -17.36 0.01 35.31
N THR A 267 -17.55 0.78 36.37
CA THR A 267 -17.10 2.17 36.50
C THR A 267 -15.62 2.31 36.86
N THR A 268 -14.85 1.21 36.88
CA THR A 268 -13.42 1.22 37.26
C THR A 268 -12.45 1.07 36.09
N ALA A 269 -12.93 0.82 34.88
CA ALA A 269 -12.14 0.84 33.65
C ALA A 269 -12.53 2.04 32.78
N ASN A 270 -11.53 2.72 32.18
CA ASN A 270 -11.71 3.83 31.25
C ASN A 270 -12.89 3.57 30.29
N GLN A 271 -13.77 4.57 30.10
CA GLN A 271 -14.86 4.47 29.14
C GLN A 271 -14.32 3.94 27.80
N PRO A 272 -15.00 2.96 27.17
CA PRO A 272 -14.61 2.52 25.84
C PRO A 272 -14.61 3.76 24.94
N PRO A 273 -13.54 3.99 24.14
CA PRO A 273 -13.54 5.10 23.21
C PRO A 273 -14.79 5.02 22.34
N SER A 274 -15.37 6.17 21.98
CA SER A 274 -16.55 6.18 21.13
C SER A 274 -16.26 5.28 19.91
N PRO A 275 -17.12 4.29 19.61
CA PRO A 275 -16.86 3.26 18.59
C PRO A 275 -16.72 3.83 17.16
N PHE A 276 -16.83 5.15 17.01
CA PHE A 276 -16.72 5.88 15.76
C PHE A 276 -15.88 7.16 15.91
N ASP A 277 -15.06 7.28 16.97
CA ASP A 277 -14.09 8.35 17.11
C ASP A 277 -12.94 8.15 16.11
N PRO A 278 -12.78 9.02 15.10
CA PRO A 278 -11.71 8.92 14.13
C PRO A 278 -10.31 9.12 14.74
N ASN A 279 -10.24 9.58 16.00
CA ASN A 279 -9.00 9.75 16.75
C ASN A 279 -8.71 8.59 17.73
N SER A 280 -9.60 7.60 17.81
CA SER A 280 -9.35 6.39 18.60
C SER A 280 -8.18 5.61 18.00
N PRO A 281 -7.29 4.98 18.80
CA PRO A 281 -6.17 4.21 18.28
C PRO A 281 -6.68 3.15 17.30
N THR A 282 -6.42 3.39 16.01
CA THR A 282 -6.85 2.56 14.89
C THR A 282 -6.23 1.17 14.99
N ASN A 283 -7.00 0.12 14.68
CA ASN A 283 -6.54 -1.25 14.57
C ASN A 283 -6.08 -1.91 15.87
N THR A 284 -6.78 -1.65 16.98
CA THR A 284 -6.57 -2.34 18.25
C THR A 284 -7.43 -3.60 18.37
N LEU A 285 -6.80 -4.69 18.82
CA LEU A 285 -7.38 -6.03 18.91
C LEU A 285 -7.39 -6.53 20.36
N ALA A 286 -8.53 -6.41 21.04
CA ALA A 286 -8.69 -6.95 22.39
C ALA A 286 -8.78 -8.49 22.37
N TRP A 287 -7.77 -9.14 22.94
CA TRP A 287 -7.60 -10.60 22.87
C TRP A 287 -8.69 -11.42 23.54
N GLY A 288 -9.28 -10.93 24.64
CA GLY A 288 -10.35 -11.65 25.34
C GLY A 288 -11.53 -11.99 24.42
N ASN A 289 -11.92 -11.03 23.58
CA ASN A 289 -13.00 -11.22 22.61
C ASN A 289 -12.57 -12.12 21.43
N ILE A 290 -11.41 -11.85 20.83
CA ILE A 290 -10.88 -12.65 19.71
C ILE A 290 -10.77 -14.12 20.09
N ALA A 291 -10.27 -14.39 21.28
CA ALA A 291 -10.10 -15.74 21.77
C ALA A 291 -11.43 -16.50 21.92
N ASN A 292 -12.47 -15.84 22.44
CA ASN A 292 -13.81 -16.38 22.48
C ASN A 292 -14.35 -16.67 21.06
N LEU A 293 -14.15 -15.75 20.12
CA LEU A 293 -14.56 -15.95 18.73
C LEU A 293 -13.83 -17.13 18.07
N ILE A 294 -12.51 -17.29 18.25
CA ILE A 294 -11.75 -18.39 17.61
C ILE A 294 -12.22 -19.74 18.16
N SER A 295 -12.72 -19.78 19.41
CA SER A 295 -13.28 -21.00 19.99
C SER A 295 -14.51 -21.53 19.24
N LYS A 296 -15.17 -20.70 18.42
CA LYS A 296 -16.39 -21.07 17.67
C LYS A 296 -16.30 -20.82 16.16
N ASN A 297 -15.27 -20.13 15.67
CA ASN A 297 -15.18 -19.65 14.29
C ASN A 297 -13.76 -19.82 13.72
N LYS A 298 -13.64 -19.96 12.39
CA LYS A 298 -12.42 -19.59 11.66
C LYS A 298 -12.47 -18.09 11.38
N ILE A 299 -11.53 -17.31 11.89
CA ILE A 299 -11.57 -15.84 11.80
C ILE A 299 -10.57 -15.34 10.77
N THR A 300 -11.03 -14.41 9.94
CA THR A 300 -10.17 -13.59 9.10
C THR A 300 -10.45 -12.12 9.39
N LEU A 301 -9.41 -11.38 9.79
CA LEU A 301 -9.43 -9.92 9.93
C LEU A 301 -8.59 -9.32 8.81
N GLN A 302 -9.18 -8.45 8.00
CA GLN A 302 -8.51 -7.79 6.87
C GLN A 302 -8.56 -6.27 7.04
N GLY A 303 -7.38 -5.66 7.11
CA GLY A 303 -7.14 -4.22 7.24
C GLY A 303 -6.42 -3.64 6.03
N ILE A 304 -6.57 -2.35 5.77
CA ILE A 304 -5.75 -1.64 4.78
C ILE A 304 -4.42 -1.21 5.42
N GLY A 305 -4.49 -0.47 6.53
CA GLY A 305 -3.33 0.06 7.23
C GLY A 305 -2.66 -0.92 8.20
N ASP A 306 -1.80 -0.39 9.06
CA ASP A 306 -1.08 -1.16 10.07
C ASP A 306 -2.04 -1.79 11.08
N ILE A 307 -1.88 -3.08 11.36
CA ILE A 307 -2.65 -3.81 12.37
C ILE A 307 -1.83 -3.86 13.65
N THR A 308 -2.36 -3.28 14.74
CA THR A 308 -1.70 -3.27 16.05
C THR A 308 -2.42 -4.20 17.03
N VAL A 309 -1.80 -5.33 17.32
CA VAL A 309 -2.29 -6.23 18.35
C VAL A 309 -1.93 -5.65 19.72
N THR A 310 -2.93 -5.27 20.51
CA THR A 310 -2.70 -4.75 21.87
C THR A 310 -2.20 -5.86 22.79
N ASP A 311 -1.42 -5.45 23.80
CA ASP A 311 -0.89 -6.31 24.85
C ASP A 311 -1.98 -7.19 25.50
N ILE A 312 -1.65 -8.46 25.81
CA ILE A 312 -2.54 -9.41 26.48
C ILE A 312 -2.59 -9.07 27.98
N ILE A 313 -3.37 -8.05 28.30
CA ILE A 313 -3.60 -7.59 29.67
C ILE A 313 -4.89 -8.21 30.21
N GLY A 314 -4.82 -8.81 31.41
CA GLY A 314 -6.00 -9.24 32.17
C GLY A 314 -6.27 -10.75 32.17
N ASN A 315 -6.86 -11.22 33.27
CA ASN A 315 -7.25 -12.61 33.48
C ASN A 315 -8.71 -12.82 33.05
N THR A 316 -8.98 -12.96 31.75
CA THR A 316 -10.26 -13.50 31.28
C THR A 316 -10.29 -14.99 31.64
N PRO A 317 -11.15 -15.44 32.56
CA PRO A 317 -11.07 -16.79 33.11
C PRO A 317 -11.08 -17.87 32.01
N LYS A 318 -10.08 -18.75 32.04
CA LYS A 318 -9.86 -19.86 31.08
C LYS A 318 -9.41 -19.46 29.67
N VAL A 319 -9.26 -18.16 29.38
CA VAL A 319 -8.97 -17.65 28.04
C VAL A 319 -7.64 -16.92 28.00
N THR A 320 -7.41 -15.99 28.92
CA THR A 320 -6.15 -15.24 29.02
C THR A 320 -5.53 -15.40 30.40
N GLN A 321 -4.21 -15.53 30.40
CA GLN A 321 -3.29 -15.34 31.51
C GLN A 321 -2.26 -14.31 31.00
N ASN A 322 -1.64 -13.49 31.85
CA ASN A 322 -0.64 -12.50 31.40
C ASN A 322 0.31 -13.09 30.34
N ASP A 323 0.42 -12.40 29.20
CA ASP A 323 1.23 -12.74 28.03
C ASP A 323 0.82 -14.04 27.31
N LEU A 324 -0.35 -14.63 27.61
CA LEU A 324 -0.77 -15.93 27.08
C LEU A 324 -2.29 -16.06 26.88
N VAL A 325 -2.69 -16.25 25.62
CA VAL A 325 -4.03 -16.65 25.22
C VAL A 325 -4.10 -18.17 25.03
N LYS A 326 -4.91 -18.87 25.82
CA LYS A 326 -5.15 -20.32 25.71
C LYS A 326 -6.53 -20.61 25.14
N LEU A 327 -6.56 -21.14 23.91
CA LEU A 327 -7.83 -21.38 23.22
C LEU A 327 -8.34 -22.84 23.35
N GLY A 328 -7.46 -23.81 23.61
CA GLY A 328 -7.83 -25.23 23.80
C GLY A 328 -7.68 -26.11 22.54
N ARG A 329 -8.22 -27.34 22.55
CA ARG A 329 -7.91 -28.40 21.55
C ARG A 329 -8.84 -28.47 20.32
N ASN A 330 -9.99 -27.80 20.33
CA ASN A 330 -10.98 -27.82 19.23
C ASN A 330 -11.37 -26.39 18.83
N ILE A 331 -10.39 -25.61 18.38
CA ILE A 331 -10.58 -24.20 18.05
C ILE A 331 -10.42 -23.94 16.54
N GLY A 332 -11.00 -22.85 16.05
CA GLY A 332 -10.83 -22.44 14.66
C GLY A 332 -9.47 -21.81 14.40
N SER A 333 -9.25 -21.36 13.16
CA SER A 333 -8.03 -20.69 12.74
C SER A 333 -8.12 -19.17 12.91
N LEU A 334 -6.96 -18.52 12.97
CA LEU A 334 -6.82 -17.05 12.95
C LEU A 334 -6.05 -16.63 11.70
N THR A 335 -6.60 -15.69 10.96
CA THR A 335 -5.92 -14.99 9.87
C THR A 335 -5.97 -13.49 10.10
N LEU A 336 -4.81 -12.83 10.15
CA LEU A 336 -4.70 -11.37 10.09
C LEU A 336 -4.05 -10.99 8.76
N GLU A 337 -4.68 -10.08 8.04
CA GLU A 337 -4.22 -9.63 6.73
C GLU A 337 -4.19 -8.09 6.70
N SER A 338 -3.00 -7.51 6.54
CA SER A 338 -2.84 -6.08 6.24
C SER A 338 -2.43 -5.92 4.79
N THR A 339 -3.29 -5.29 3.98
CA THR A 339 -3.09 -5.21 2.52
C THR A 339 -2.12 -4.10 2.10
N GLN A 340 -1.86 -3.10 2.95
CA GLN A 340 -0.89 -2.01 2.68
C GLN A 340 0.02 -1.68 3.87
N GLY A 341 -0.22 -2.25 5.05
CA GLY A 341 0.50 -1.95 6.28
C GLY A 341 1.29 -3.12 6.86
N ALA A 342 1.80 -2.91 8.07
CA ALA A 342 2.48 -3.88 8.91
C ALA A 342 1.50 -4.61 9.85
N ILE A 343 1.95 -5.72 10.45
CA ILE A 343 1.27 -6.34 11.60
C ILE A 343 2.25 -6.32 12.78
N ALA A 344 1.87 -5.64 13.86
CA ALA A 344 2.73 -5.46 15.03
C ALA A 344 2.00 -5.83 16.33
N PHE A 345 2.65 -6.62 17.18
CA PHE A 345 2.26 -6.86 18.55
C PHE A 345 2.90 -5.81 19.45
N VAL A 346 2.12 -5.23 20.36
CA VAL A 346 2.62 -4.24 21.32
C VAL A 346 3.65 -4.87 22.25
N ASP A 347 3.36 -6.05 22.81
CA ASP A 347 4.35 -6.85 23.54
C ASP A 347 4.79 -8.07 22.69
N PRO A 348 6.05 -8.12 22.22
CA PRO A 348 6.58 -9.27 21.48
C PRO A 348 6.75 -10.53 22.36
N LYS A 349 6.44 -10.50 23.65
CA LYS A 349 6.39 -11.70 24.52
C LYS A 349 5.03 -12.38 24.50
N ASP A 350 4.01 -11.70 23.98
CA ASP A 350 2.66 -12.24 23.90
C ASP A 350 2.63 -13.59 23.22
N THR A 351 1.87 -14.51 23.79
CA THR A 351 1.76 -15.89 23.30
C THR A 351 0.34 -16.20 22.89
N ILE A 352 0.16 -16.62 21.64
CA ILE A 352 -1.12 -17.10 21.13
C ILE A 352 -1.08 -18.62 21.00
N GLN A 353 -1.96 -19.30 21.73
CA GLN A 353 -2.14 -20.75 21.61
C GLN A 353 -3.36 -21.09 20.76
N GLY A 354 -3.14 -21.54 19.51
CA GLY A 354 -4.11 -21.65 18.43
C GLY A 354 -4.27 -23.04 17.77
N SER A 355 -5.12 -23.07 16.74
CA SER A 355 -5.09 -24.07 15.65
C SER A 355 -4.17 -23.49 14.56
N ASP A 356 -4.63 -23.32 13.32
CA ASP A 356 -3.84 -22.64 12.29
C ASP A 356 -3.79 -21.13 12.54
N ILE A 357 -2.60 -20.55 12.39
CA ILE A 357 -2.34 -19.11 12.53
C ILE A 357 -1.70 -18.61 11.23
N THR A 358 -2.26 -17.56 10.66
CA THR A 358 -1.77 -16.95 9.43
C THR A 358 -1.67 -15.44 9.59
N LEU A 359 -0.49 -14.87 9.37
CA LEU A 359 -0.28 -13.43 9.29
C LEU A 359 0.24 -13.08 7.89
N GLN A 360 -0.43 -12.16 7.22
CA GLN A 360 -0.03 -11.64 5.92
C GLN A 360 0.02 -10.12 5.99
N ALA A 361 1.21 -9.55 5.84
CA ALA A 361 1.42 -8.11 5.84
C ALA A 361 2.05 -7.67 4.53
N PHE A 362 1.61 -6.53 4.00
CA PHE A 362 2.31 -5.89 2.89
C PHE A 362 3.68 -5.38 3.33
N GLN A 363 3.78 -4.76 4.50
CA GLN A 363 5.04 -4.34 5.13
C GLN A 363 5.58 -5.44 6.06
N GLY A 364 6.12 -5.09 7.22
CA GLY A 364 6.74 -6.02 8.17
C GLY A 364 5.76 -6.74 9.09
N ILE A 365 6.21 -7.84 9.68
CA ILE A 365 5.54 -8.53 10.78
C ILE A 365 6.46 -8.44 12.01
N ASN A 366 5.97 -7.90 13.11
CA ASN A 366 6.61 -7.97 14.42
C ASN A 366 5.65 -8.65 15.40
N ALA A 367 5.87 -9.94 15.66
CA ALA A 367 4.96 -10.77 16.42
C ALA A 367 5.61 -11.38 17.65
N GLY A 368 4.77 -11.87 18.56
CA GLY A 368 5.24 -12.66 19.70
C GLY A 368 5.36 -14.15 19.38
N ASN A 369 4.91 -14.96 20.33
CA ASN A 369 5.02 -16.41 20.35
C ASN A 369 3.75 -17.06 19.79
N PHE A 370 3.91 -18.11 18.98
CA PHE A 370 2.80 -18.86 18.41
C PHE A 370 2.91 -20.34 18.78
N LEU A 371 1.87 -20.87 19.44
CA LEU A 371 1.80 -22.25 19.88
C LEU A 371 0.57 -22.90 19.26
N THR A 372 0.74 -23.92 18.44
CA THR A 372 -0.36 -24.73 17.90
C THR A 372 -0.17 -26.18 18.31
N ASN A 373 -1.27 -26.92 18.47
CA ASN A 373 -1.19 -28.36 18.66
C ASN A 373 -1.34 -29.01 17.28
N GLY A 374 -0.26 -29.10 16.49
CA GLY A 374 -0.28 -29.66 15.13
C GLY A 374 -0.93 -28.80 14.05
N GLY A 375 -1.28 -27.54 14.34
CA GLY A 375 -1.81 -26.57 13.37
C GLY A 375 -0.69 -25.84 12.64
N ALA A 376 -0.96 -25.34 11.43
CA ALA A 376 0.05 -24.62 10.65
C ALA A 376 0.28 -23.19 11.17
N ILE A 377 1.52 -22.70 11.06
CA ILE A 377 1.86 -21.29 11.22
C ILE A 377 2.37 -20.76 9.89
N THR A 378 1.73 -19.72 9.35
CA THR A 378 2.16 -19.07 8.09
C THR A 378 2.35 -17.58 8.31
N LEU A 379 3.57 -17.09 8.14
CA LEU A 379 3.89 -15.66 8.25
C LEU A 379 4.43 -15.18 6.90
N THR A 380 3.83 -14.13 6.33
CA THR A 380 4.25 -13.56 5.04
C THR A 380 4.35 -12.04 5.13
N SER A 381 5.55 -11.51 4.88
CA SER A 381 5.82 -10.08 4.71
C SER A 381 6.20 -9.83 3.24
N GLN A 382 5.42 -9.02 2.53
CA GLN A 382 5.64 -8.81 1.09
C GLN A 382 6.84 -7.90 0.80
N THR A 383 7.06 -6.86 1.61
CA THR A 383 8.06 -5.81 1.32
C THR A 383 9.16 -5.64 2.38
N ASP A 384 9.00 -6.20 3.58
CA ASP A 384 9.93 -6.02 4.70
C ASP A 384 10.32 -7.36 5.36
N SER A 385 10.46 -7.37 6.68
CA SER A 385 11.03 -8.44 7.48
C SER A 385 9.97 -9.06 8.38
N ILE A 386 10.23 -10.30 8.82
CA ILE A 386 9.47 -10.97 9.86
C ILE A 386 10.35 -11.04 11.12
N THR A 387 9.84 -10.50 12.22
CA THR A 387 10.34 -10.76 13.58
C THR A 387 9.25 -11.50 14.35
N ALA A 388 9.59 -12.62 14.98
CA ALA A 388 8.67 -13.36 15.84
C ALA A 388 9.41 -14.01 17.02
N GLY A 389 8.69 -14.46 18.03
CA GLY A 389 9.26 -15.28 19.10
C GLY A 389 9.37 -16.76 18.71
N LYS A 390 8.98 -17.65 19.62
CA LYS A 390 8.93 -19.11 19.41
C LYS A 390 7.73 -19.52 18.56
N LEU A 391 7.99 -20.38 17.57
CA LEU A 391 6.99 -20.97 16.68
C LEU A 391 6.89 -22.47 16.97
N ASP A 392 5.94 -22.87 17.80
CA ASP A 392 5.75 -24.26 18.23
C ASP A 392 4.47 -24.81 17.61
N THR A 393 4.60 -25.74 16.67
CA THR A 393 3.49 -26.48 16.06
C THR A 393 3.48 -27.95 16.46
N SER A 394 4.18 -28.30 17.54
CA SER A 394 4.38 -29.68 17.92
C SER A 394 3.10 -30.37 18.37
N ALA A 395 3.06 -31.69 18.21
CA ALA A 395 1.91 -32.50 18.56
C ALA A 395 2.31 -33.81 19.25
N ILE A 396 1.43 -34.33 20.11
CA ILE A 396 1.68 -35.60 20.80
C ILE A 396 1.10 -36.77 20.00
N ASP A 397 -0.21 -36.75 19.74
CA ASP A 397 -0.96 -37.89 19.20
C ASP A 397 -1.37 -37.74 17.73
N LYS A 398 -0.81 -36.75 17.04
CA LYS A 398 -1.05 -36.47 15.61
C LYS A 398 0.19 -35.86 14.99
N ASP A 399 0.16 -35.61 13.69
CA ASP A 399 1.28 -34.99 12.99
C ASP A 399 1.55 -33.56 13.50
N GLY A 400 2.82 -33.16 13.47
CA GLY A 400 3.25 -31.80 13.76
C GLY A 400 2.78 -30.86 12.65
N GLY A 401 2.48 -29.61 13.01
CA GLY A 401 1.98 -28.62 12.06
C GLY A 401 3.10 -28.01 11.22
N SER A 402 2.80 -27.60 9.99
CA SER A 402 3.81 -27.00 9.12
C SER A 402 4.06 -25.52 9.47
N VAL A 403 5.29 -25.04 9.27
CA VAL A 403 5.67 -23.64 9.44
C VAL A 403 6.15 -23.09 8.10
N SER A 404 5.53 -22.00 7.63
CA SER A 404 5.90 -21.32 6.38
C SER A 404 6.22 -19.86 6.68
N LEU A 405 7.46 -19.45 6.41
CA LEU A 405 7.92 -18.07 6.63
C LEU A 405 8.43 -17.48 5.31
N ASN A 406 7.85 -16.36 4.88
CA ASN A 406 8.24 -15.69 3.65
C ASN A 406 8.40 -14.18 3.88
N ALA A 407 9.61 -13.64 3.70
CA ALA A 407 9.89 -12.22 3.85
C ALA A 407 10.78 -11.72 2.70
N GLN A 408 10.54 -10.52 2.18
CA GLN A 408 11.42 -9.95 1.16
C GLN A 408 12.80 -9.59 1.73
N THR A 409 12.87 -9.11 2.97
CA THR A 409 14.13 -8.63 3.57
C THR A 409 14.78 -9.67 4.47
N GLY A 410 14.31 -9.84 5.71
CA GLY A 410 14.93 -10.72 6.70
C GLY A 410 13.91 -11.47 7.54
N ILE A 411 14.32 -12.59 8.12
CA ILE A 411 13.52 -13.34 9.09
C ILE A 411 14.35 -13.52 10.35
N ASP A 412 13.82 -13.12 11.49
CA ASP A 412 14.45 -13.20 12.80
C ASP A 412 13.46 -13.78 13.82
N ILE A 413 13.77 -14.96 14.35
CA ILE A 413 12.88 -15.69 15.27
C ILE A 413 13.65 -16.32 16.43
N ASP A 414 12.95 -16.77 17.47
CA ASP A 414 13.59 -17.55 18.54
C ASP A 414 13.92 -18.96 18.07
N TYR A 415 12.91 -19.80 17.83
CA TYR A 415 13.06 -21.17 17.33
C TYR A 415 11.78 -21.71 16.66
N ILE A 416 11.91 -22.83 15.93
CA ILE A 416 10.80 -23.58 15.33
C ILE A 416 10.74 -25.00 15.90
N ASN A 417 9.64 -25.34 16.57
CA ASN A 417 9.36 -26.70 17.03
C ASN A 417 8.17 -27.28 16.26
N SER A 418 8.42 -28.08 15.24
CA SER A 418 7.41 -28.76 14.42
C SER A 418 7.44 -30.28 14.63
N GLN A 419 7.83 -30.72 15.84
CA GLN A 419 7.99 -32.13 16.16
C GLN A 419 6.65 -32.85 16.37
N SER A 420 6.66 -34.18 16.24
CA SER A 420 5.55 -35.03 16.69
C SER A 420 6.01 -36.19 17.55
N PHE A 421 5.31 -36.47 18.65
CA PHE A 421 5.65 -37.57 19.54
C PHE A 421 5.26 -38.95 19.00
N ASN A 422 4.03 -39.10 18.49
CA ASN A 422 3.52 -40.35 17.93
C ASN A 422 3.29 -40.33 16.42
N GLY A 423 3.20 -39.13 15.81
CA GLY A 423 2.97 -38.94 14.39
C GLY A 423 4.24 -38.56 13.61
N ARG A 424 4.03 -37.99 12.43
CA ARG A 424 5.08 -37.40 11.60
C ARG A 424 5.34 -35.95 12.04
N GLY A 425 6.59 -35.49 12.02
CA GLY A 425 6.83 -34.05 12.20
C GLY A 425 6.34 -33.23 11.00
N GLY A 426 6.07 -31.94 11.22
CA GLY A 426 5.56 -31.04 10.18
C GLY A 426 6.66 -30.52 9.26
N ASN A 427 6.27 -29.89 8.15
CA ASN A 427 7.22 -29.31 7.22
C ASN A 427 7.60 -27.89 7.63
N VAL A 428 8.84 -27.49 7.36
CA VAL A 428 9.29 -26.11 7.55
C VAL A 428 9.80 -25.57 6.20
N ASP A 429 9.15 -24.53 5.70
CA ASP A 429 9.55 -23.83 4.48
C ASP A 429 9.85 -22.35 4.81
N ILE A 430 11.08 -21.93 4.56
CA ILE A 430 11.56 -20.57 4.81
C ILE A 430 12.07 -19.97 3.50
N ALA A 431 11.64 -18.76 3.19
CA ALA A 431 12.10 -17.96 2.07
C ALA A 431 12.38 -16.52 2.52
N THR A 432 13.62 -16.05 2.32
CA THR A 432 14.05 -14.70 2.68
C THR A 432 15.06 -14.13 1.70
N GLY A 433 14.94 -12.84 1.36
CA GLY A 433 15.82 -12.19 0.40
C GLY A 433 17.25 -11.94 0.93
N ARG A 434 17.42 -11.79 2.24
CA ARG A 434 18.72 -11.50 2.87
C ARG A 434 19.16 -12.59 3.85
N PHE A 435 18.54 -12.70 5.01
CA PHE A 435 18.95 -13.62 6.06
C PHE A 435 17.77 -14.29 6.75
N PHE A 436 18.04 -15.47 7.29
CA PHE A 436 17.22 -16.14 8.28
C PHE A 436 18.03 -16.29 9.57
N ARG A 437 17.46 -15.91 10.71
CA ARG A 437 18.08 -16.05 12.03
C ARG A 437 17.12 -16.76 12.98
N ALA A 438 17.59 -17.83 13.62
CA ALA A 438 16.95 -18.42 14.79
C ALA A 438 17.89 -18.26 16.00
N SER A 439 17.54 -17.37 16.93
CA SER A 439 18.44 -16.93 18.00
C SER A 439 18.41 -17.76 19.28
N ASP A 440 17.43 -18.64 19.44
CA ASP A 440 17.25 -19.45 20.65
C ASP A 440 17.15 -20.95 20.32
N THR A 441 17.08 -21.77 21.37
CA THR A 441 17.04 -23.23 21.27
C THR A 441 16.03 -23.83 22.23
N PHE A 442 15.56 -25.02 21.89
CA PHE A 442 14.78 -25.87 22.78
C PHE A 442 15.44 -27.25 22.89
N ALA A 443 15.28 -27.87 24.07
CA ALA A 443 15.85 -29.18 24.33
C ALA A 443 14.96 -30.30 23.79
N GLN A 444 15.54 -31.26 23.08
CA GLN A 444 14.88 -32.54 22.76
C GLN A 444 15.01 -33.51 23.94
N ARG A 445 14.16 -34.55 23.99
CA ARG A 445 14.20 -35.60 25.04
C ARG A 445 15.54 -36.35 25.17
N ASN A 446 16.44 -36.26 24.20
CA ASN A 446 17.79 -36.84 24.23
C ASN A 446 18.86 -35.90 24.83
N GLY A 447 18.49 -34.69 25.26
CA GLY A 447 19.39 -33.71 25.87
C GLY A 447 20.10 -32.75 24.90
N ASN A 448 19.84 -32.85 23.59
CA ASN A 448 20.40 -31.95 22.58
C ASN A 448 19.54 -30.69 22.38
N ASN A 449 20.20 -29.55 22.14
CA ASN A 449 19.54 -28.26 21.90
C ASN A 449 19.41 -27.96 20.40
N PHE A 450 18.19 -27.66 19.94
CA PHE A 450 17.87 -27.38 18.55
C PHE A 450 17.21 -26.00 18.40
N SER A 451 17.50 -25.30 17.32
CA SER A 451 16.72 -24.11 16.93
C SER A 451 15.58 -24.47 15.96
N ILE A 452 15.73 -25.57 15.21
CA ILE A 452 14.66 -26.07 14.32
C ILE A 452 14.58 -27.58 14.45
N SER A 453 13.38 -28.12 14.70
CA SER A 453 13.16 -29.56 14.54
C SER A 453 11.80 -29.93 13.97
N THR A 454 11.82 -30.88 13.02
CA THR A 454 10.65 -31.52 12.39
C THR A 454 10.62 -33.03 12.67
N ALA A 455 11.24 -33.48 13.77
CA ALA A 455 11.34 -34.90 14.10
C ALA A 455 9.97 -35.50 14.47
N GLY A 456 9.68 -36.70 13.99
CA GLY A 456 8.49 -37.47 14.36
C GLY A 456 8.79 -38.96 14.53
N LYS A 457 8.05 -39.64 15.42
CA LYS A 457 8.19 -41.10 15.60
C LYS A 457 7.77 -41.89 14.36
N ALA A 458 6.75 -41.41 13.64
CA ALA A 458 6.35 -42.00 12.35
C ALA A 458 7.20 -41.49 11.17
N GLY A 459 8.16 -40.60 11.43
CA GLY A 459 9.06 -39.99 10.45
C GLY A 459 9.16 -38.47 10.58
N GLY A 460 10.24 -37.91 10.04
CA GLY A 460 10.43 -36.47 9.94
C GLY A 460 9.56 -35.79 8.89
N GLY A 461 9.37 -34.48 9.05
CA GLY A 461 8.95 -33.58 7.99
C GLY A 461 10.14 -32.96 7.24
N SER A 462 9.88 -32.35 6.08
CA SER A 462 10.91 -31.67 5.29
C SER A 462 11.32 -30.34 5.93
N LEU A 463 12.55 -29.91 5.68
CA LEU A 463 13.03 -28.59 6.08
C LEU A 463 13.76 -27.94 4.92
N ILE A 464 13.23 -26.82 4.42
CA ILE A 464 13.81 -26.06 3.32
C ILE A 464 14.02 -24.62 3.77
N ILE A 465 15.27 -24.14 3.68
CA ILE A 465 15.64 -22.77 3.96
C ILE A 465 16.23 -22.15 2.70
N ARG A 466 15.52 -21.18 2.12
CA ARG A 466 15.99 -20.33 1.01
C ARG A 466 16.34 -18.96 1.58
N HIS A 467 17.62 -18.62 1.59
CA HIS A 467 18.10 -17.36 2.13
C HIS A 467 19.05 -16.67 1.15
N GLY A 468 19.19 -15.34 1.26
CA GLY A 468 20.17 -14.59 0.45
C GLY A 468 19.92 -14.68 -1.05
N VAL A 469 18.67 -14.90 -1.48
CA VAL A 469 18.30 -15.12 -2.88
C VAL A 469 18.68 -13.90 -3.76
N ASN A 470 18.83 -12.71 -3.15
CA ASN A 470 19.08 -11.43 -3.84
C ASN A 470 20.19 -10.54 -3.23
N THR A 471 21.07 -11.04 -2.35
CA THR A 471 22.06 -10.20 -1.62
C THR A 471 23.46 -10.83 -1.49
N ALA A 472 24.47 -10.02 -1.15
CA ALA A 472 25.87 -10.44 -1.01
C ALA A 472 26.04 -11.61 -0.03
N SER A 473 27.04 -12.46 -0.31
CA SER A 473 27.30 -13.78 0.26
C SER A 473 27.40 -13.86 1.80
N ILE A 474 26.28 -13.90 2.52
CA ILE A 474 26.25 -14.28 3.94
C ILE A 474 25.99 -15.80 4.02
N PRO A 475 27.01 -16.62 4.37
CA PRO A 475 26.82 -18.05 4.53
C PRO A 475 25.85 -18.34 5.68
N PHE A 476 25.20 -19.50 5.63
CA PHE A 476 24.33 -19.96 6.70
C PHE A 476 25.15 -20.75 7.72
N THR A 477 25.07 -20.40 9.01
CA THR A 477 25.84 -21.05 10.07
C THR A 477 24.97 -21.78 11.08
N VAL A 478 25.37 -22.96 11.55
CA VAL A 478 24.69 -23.71 12.62
C VAL A 478 25.62 -23.82 13.84
N GLY A 479 25.31 -23.16 14.96
CA GLY A 479 26.04 -23.28 16.24
C GLY A 479 26.65 -21.97 16.80
N SER A 480 27.55 -22.10 17.79
CA SER A 480 27.94 -21.00 18.70
C SER A 480 28.75 -19.86 18.08
N ASP A 481 29.37 -20.07 16.92
CA ASP A 481 30.04 -19.03 16.11
C ASP A 481 29.08 -18.34 15.12
N TYR A 482 27.76 -18.36 15.39
CA TYR A 482 26.75 -17.57 14.68
C TYR A 482 27.09 -16.07 14.79
N ASN A 483 27.92 -15.55 13.91
CA ASN A 483 28.26 -14.13 13.82
C ASN A 483 27.02 -13.33 13.40
N ARG A 484 26.04 -13.15 14.29
CA ARG A 484 24.83 -12.28 14.31
C ARG A 484 24.02 -12.06 13.01
N LEU A 485 24.37 -12.67 11.88
CA LEU A 485 23.97 -12.23 10.55
C LEU A 485 23.05 -13.21 9.82
N ASN A 486 23.28 -14.54 9.85
CA ASN A 486 22.46 -15.55 9.16
C ASN A 486 22.74 -16.98 9.67
N GLY A 487 21.74 -17.70 10.16
CA GLY A 487 21.90 -19.05 10.69
C GLY A 487 21.05 -19.40 11.91
N THR A 488 21.42 -20.48 12.62
CA THR A 488 20.75 -20.97 13.83
C THR A 488 21.71 -21.06 15.01
N ALA A 489 21.25 -20.70 16.21
CA ALA A 489 22.03 -20.81 17.45
C ALA A 489 22.27 -22.27 17.87
N GLY A 490 21.25 -23.13 17.70
CA GLY A 490 21.29 -24.56 17.97
C GLY A 490 21.22 -25.42 16.71
N GLY A 491 21.13 -26.73 16.92
CA GLY A 491 21.10 -27.71 15.84
C GLY A 491 19.82 -27.63 15.01
N ILE A 492 19.86 -28.31 13.87
CA ILE A 492 18.73 -28.49 12.96
C ILE A 492 18.48 -30.00 12.80
N SER A 493 17.24 -30.48 12.95
CA SER A 493 16.97 -31.93 12.82
C SER A 493 15.59 -32.25 12.25
N THR A 494 15.55 -33.21 11.33
CA THR A 494 14.30 -33.84 10.85
C THR A 494 14.08 -35.22 11.46
N GLY A 495 14.95 -35.71 12.35
CA GLY A 495 14.84 -37.01 13.00
C GLY A 495 16.11 -37.45 13.71
N ALA A 496 16.04 -38.59 14.42
CA ALA A 496 17.15 -39.13 15.21
C ALA A 496 18.42 -39.41 14.36
N ASP A 497 18.23 -39.83 13.11
CA ASP A 497 19.31 -40.18 12.18
C ASP A 497 19.58 -39.09 11.14
N ASN A 498 18.90 -37.92 11.21
CA ASN A 498 19.06 -36.84 10.25
C ASN A 498 19.03 -35.47 10.93
N GLY A 499 20.21 -34.90 11.17
CA GLY A 499 20.38 -33.55 11.70
C GLY A 499 21.76 -32.96 11.46
N ILE A 500 21.86 -31.65 11.62
CA ILE A 500 23.07 -30.84 11.58
C ILE A 500 23.33 -30.38 13.02
N SER A 501 24.41 -30.85 13.62
CA SER A 501 24.81 -30.47 14.98
C SER A 501 25.43 -29.06 15.01
N PRO A 502 25.31 -28.31 16.12
CA PRO A 502 26.04 -27.07 16.33
C PRO A 502 27.55 -27.25 16.20
N ILE A 503 28.25 -26.33 15.53
CA ILE A 503 29.71 -26.25 15.62
C ILE A 503 30.11 -26.02 17.08
N GLN A 504 31.05 -26.82 17.59
CA GLN A 504 31.77 -26.57 18.84
C GLN A 504 33.18 -26.06 18.50
N ASN A 505 33.70 -25.13 19.31
CA ASN A 505 35.01 -24.49 19.14
C ASN A 505 36.08 -25.49 18.61
N ASN A 506 36.74 -25.11 17.51
CA ASN A 506 37.83 -25.82 16.78
C ASN A 506 37.48 -26.89 15.72
N GLU A 507 36.24 -27.06 15.26
CA GLU A 507 35.97 -27.82 14.02
C GLU A 507 35.89 -26.89 12.78
N ILE A 508 36.99 -26.83 12.02
CA ILE A 508 37.09 -26.03 10.79
C ILE A 508 36.21 -26.67 9.69
N LEU A 509 35.08 -26.02 9.36
CA LEU A 509 34.24 -26.13 8.13
C LEU A 509 32.93 -26.97 8.14
N ASN A 510 32.53 -27.68 9.20
CA ASN A 510 31.37 -28.60 9.13
C ASN A 510 29.96 -27.98 9.30
N GLY A 511 29.84 -26.69 9.60
CA GLY A 511 28.54 -26.03 9.83
C GLY A 511 28.36 -24.68 9.14
N ILE A 512 29.14 -24.40 8.10
CA ILE A 512 29.04 -23.21 7.24
C ILE A 512 28.54 -23.66 5.87
N PHE A 513 27.35 -23.20 5.47
CA PHE A 513 26.72 -23.58 4.21
C PHE A 513 26.71 -22.40 3.23
N SER A 514 27.14 -22.67 2.01
CA SER A 514 27.16 -21.71 0.88
C SER A 514 26.66 -22.43 -0.37
N GLY A 515 25.80 -21.78 -1.16
CA GLY A 515 25.15 -22.44 -2.28
C GLY A 515 24.03 -23.41 -1.84
N TYR A 516 23.93 -24.53 -2.54
CA TYR A 516 22.95 -25.58 -2.26
C TYR A 516 23.56 -26.68 -1.39
N TYR A 517 22.94 -26.94 -0.24
CA TYR A 517 23.23 -28.07 0.64
C TYR A 517 21.98 -28.92 0.80
N ARG A 518 22.17 -30.25 0.79
CA ARG A 518 21.11 -31.22 1.04
C ARG A 518 21.60 -32.37 1.91
N GLN A 519 20.82 -32.75 2.92
CA GLN A 519 21.09 -33.88 3.79
C GLN A 519 19.86 -34.77 3.96
N GLY A 520 20.07 -36.09 3.91
CA GLY A 520 19.01 -37.09 4.03
C GLY A 520 18.24 -37.33 2.72
N ASN A 521 17.11 -38.03 2.83
CA ASN A 521 16.25 -38.41 1.71
C ASN A 521 14.85 -37.84 1.87
N SER A 522 14.16 -37.63 0.74
CA SER A 522 12.77 -37.21 0.73
C SER A 522 11.89 -38.24 1.47
N PRO A 523 10.90 -37.80 2.27
CA PRO A 523 10.44 -36.42 2.44
C PRO A 523 11.00 -35.71 3.68
N SER A 524 12.02 -36.26 4.34
CA SER A 524 12.60 -35.70 5.57
C SER A 524 13.97 -35.07 5.32
N ASP A 525 14.25 -34.61 4.11
CA ASP A 525 15.52 -33.99 3.77
C ASP A 525 15.62 -32.56 4.33
N ILE A 526 16.84 -32.18 4.69
CA ILE A 526 17.22 -30.81 5.04
C ILE A 526 17.81 -30.19 3.79
N GLN A 527 17.29 -29.05 3.36
CA GLN A 527 17.82 -28.26 2.24
C GLN A 527 18.13 -26.84 2.71
N ILE A 528 19.38 -26.42 2.53
CA ILE A 528 19.81 -25.03 2.74
C ILE A 528 20.23 -24.49 1.37
N ILE A 529 19.55 -23.46 0.92
CA ILE A 529 19.67 -22.90 -0.42
C ILE A 529 20.05 -21.42 -0.26
N GLY A 530 21.31 -21.13 -0.54
CA GLY A 530 21.86 -19.77 -0.50
C GLY A 530 22.68 -19.44 -1.76
N PRO A 531 23.21 -18.21 -1.85
CA PRO A 531 24.10 -17.82 -2.93
C PRO A 531 25.39 -18.67 -2.91
N LYS A 532 25.88 -19.10 -4.08
CA LYS A 532 27.15 -19.81 -4.19
C LYS A 532 28.30 -18.86 -3.83
N ILE A 533 29.24 -19.33 -3.02
CA ILE A 533 30.52 -18.64 -2.77
C ILE A 533 31.60 -19.44 -3.49
N ASP A 534 32.35 -18.80 -4.39
CA ASP A 534 33.53 -19.41 -5.00
C ASP A 534 34.59 -19.63 -3.91
N LYS A 535 35.03 -20.87 -3.72
CA LYS A 535 35.95 -21.32 -2.65
C LYS A 535 37.37 -20.71 -2.69
N VAL A 536 37.62 -19.66 -3.47
CA VAL A 536 38.96 -19.06 -3.66
C VAL A 536 39.33 -18.07 -2.54
N ALA A 537 38.39 -17.63 -1.69
CA ALA A 537 38.62 -16.50 -0.78
C ALA A 537 38.97 -16.84 0.69
N LEU A 538 39.19 -18.11 1.06
CA LEU A 538 39.41 -18.49 2.47
C LEU A 538 40.85 -18.83 2.87
N ASN A 539 41.84 -18.71 1.97
CA ASN A 539 43.18 -19.28 2.19
C ASN A 539 44.40 -18.38 1.90
N ASN A 540 44.29 -17.04 1.88
CA ASN A 540 45.49 -16.20 1.78
C ASN A 540 45.53 -15.10 2.87
N PRO A 541 46.63 -14.97 3.63
CA PRO A 541 46.85 -13.82 4.51
C PRO A 541 47.05 -12.55 3.67
N ILE A 542 46.57 -11.44 4.21
CA ILE A 542 46.63 -10.08 3.63
C ILE A 542 48.09 -9.72 3.25
N PRO A 543 48.37 -9.32 2.00
CA PRO A 543 49.58 -8.60 1.66
C PRO A 543 49.28 -7.12 1.35
N GLU A 544 50.18 -6.26 1.81
CA GLU A 544 50.18 -4.81 1.68
C GLU A 544 50.14 -4.30 0.23
N VAL A 545 49.61 -3.09 0.13
CA VAL A 545 49.53 -2.19 -1.03
C VAL A 545 50.85 -2.13 -1.81
N ASN A 546 50.80 -2.37 -3.13
CA ASN A 546 51.50 -1.59 -4.15
C ASN A 546 51.03 -2.01 -5.56
N THR A 547 50.45 -1.05 -6.28
CA THR A 547 50.27 -1.10 -7.75
C THR A 547 51.64 -0.87 -8.43
N PRO A 548 51.91 -1.42 -9.63
CA PRO A 548 51.41 -0.78 -10.85
C PRO A 548 50.93 -1.70 -11.98
N ILE A 549 50.10 -1.06 -12.81
CA ILE A 549 49.44 -1.39 -14.07
C ILE A 549 50.31 -2.19 -15.07
N SER A 550 49.73 -3.23 -15.67
CA SER A 550 50.03 -3.64 -17.07
C SER A 550 48.81 -4.28 -17.75
N THR A 551 48.79 -4.17 -19.07
CA THR A 551 47.68 -4.21 -20.05
C THR A 551 47.05 -5.59 -20.34
N PRO A 552 45.81 -5.64 -20.87
CA PRO A 552 45.06 -6.88 -21.09
C PRO A 552 45.49 -7.59 -22.38
N ASN A 553 45.62 -8.91 -22.32
CA ASN A 553 45.78 -9.74 -23.51
C ASN A 553 44.52 -10.57 -23.76
N ASN A 554 44.21 -10.69 -25.04
CA ASN A 554 42.98 -11.21 -25.63
C ASN A 554 42.75 -12.69 -25.30
N ASP A 555 41.50 -13.03 -24.98
CA ASP A 555 40.80 -14.17 -25.61
C ASP A 555 39.29 -14.08 -25.36
N LYS A 556 38.52 -13.95 -26.45
CA LYS A 556 37.04 -13.92 -26.47
C LYS A 556 36.47 -15.35 -26.44
N PRO A 557 35.34 -15.58 -25.74
CA PRO A 557 34.34 -16.56 -26.17
C PRO A 557 33.26 -15.87 -27.02
N LYS A 558 32.82 -16.57 -28.06
CA LYS A 558 31.86 -16.12 -29.09
C LYS A 558 30.45 -15.92 -28.51
N GLU A 559 29.89 -14.72 -28.69
CA GLU A 559 28.46 -14.45 -28.56
C GLU A 559 27.73 -14.81 -29.86
N ASN A 560 26.62 -15.55 -29.73
CA ASN A 560 25.65 -15.72 -30.80
C ASN A 560 24.82 -14.44 -30.92
N ILE A 561 25.09 -13.64 -31.96
CA ILE A 561 24.30 -12.47 -32.32
C ILE A 561 23.07 -12.93 -33.12
N VAL A 562 21.88 -12.65 -32.60
CA VAL A 562 20.63 -12.69 -33.38
C VAL A 562 20.52 -11.35 -34.15
N PRO A 563 20.15 -11.33 -35.44
CA PRO A 563 20.16 -10.10 -36.23
C PRO A 563 19.09 -9.10 -35.77
N ILE A 564 19.49 -7.84 -35.62
CA ILE A 564 18.59 -6.70 -35.43
C ILE A 564 17.98 -6.35 -36.79
N THR A 565 16.66 -6.47 -36.93
CA THR A 565 15.94 -6.07 -38.14
C THR A 565 15.79 -4.55 -38.20
N ILE A 566 16.36 -3.91 -39.22
CA ILE A 566 16.25 -2.46 -39.47
C ILE A 566 15.06 -2.22 -40.41
N ILE A 567 14.07 -1.45 -39.94
CA ILE A 567 12.87 -1.06 -40.70
C ILE A 567 13.15 0.20 -41.54
N PRO A 568 12.57 0.37 -42.75
CA PRO A 568 12.87 1.48 -43.64
C PRO A 568 12.44 2.88 -43.12
N PRO A 569 13.06 3.97 -43.62
CA PRO A 569 12.91 5.32 -43.06
C PRO A 569 11.52 5.99 -43.20
N GLY A 570 10.68 5.51 -44.12
CA GLY A 570 9.33 6.05 -44.33
C GLY A 570 8.32 5.65 -43.26
N GLU A 571 8.61 4.64 -42.44
CA GLU A 571 7.75 4.16 -41.35
C GLU A 571 8.05 4.84 -40.00
N ILE A 572 9.16 5.57 -39.87
CA ILE A 572 9.65 6.07 -38.57
C ILE A 572 8.93 7.36 -38.12
N ASP A 573 8.58 8.25 -39.06
CA ASP A 573 7.83 9.49 -38.75
C ASP A 573 6.45 9.15 -38.16
N THR A 574 5.75 8.21 -38.82
CA THR A 574 4.47 7.66 -38.35
C THR A 574 4.56 6.99 -36.98
N VAL A 575 5.70 6.38 -36.62
CA VAL A 575 5.88 5.74 -35.31
C VAL A 575 6.01 6.78 -34.20
N VAL A 576 6.79 7.86 -34.41
CA VAL A 576 6.93 8.92 -33.39
C VAL A 576 5.60 9.64 -33.18
N GLU A 577 4.88 9.96 -34.26
CA GLU A 577 3.55 10.58 -34.19
C GLU A 577 2.53 9.69 -33.43
N GLN A 578 2.50 8.38 -33.70
CA GLN A 578 1.64 7.43 -32.99
C GLN A 578 1.99 7.29 -31.51
N ILE A 579 3.28 7.27 -31.17
CA ILE A 579 3.74 7.21 -29.78
C ILE A 579 3.31 8.48 -29.05
N GLU A 580 3.55 9.65 -29.64
CA GLU A 580 3.12 10.94 -29.09
C GLU A 580 1.61 11.05 -28.94
N GLU A 581 0.84 10.57 -29.92
CA GLU A 581 -0.62 10.50 -29.84
C GLU A 581 -1.06 9.63 -28.66
N SER A 582 -0.47 8.43 -28.51
CA SER A 582 -0.80 7.51 -27.41
C SER A 582 -0.54 8.15 -26.04
N PHE A 583 0.63 8.74 -25.83
CA PHE A 583 0.95 9.41 -24.56
C PHE A 583 0.04 10.60 -24.30
N THR A 584 -0.17 11.43 -25.32
CA THR A 584 -0.99 12.64 -25.20
C THR A 584 -2.43 12.30 -24.85
N THR A 585 -3.02 11.30 -25.51
CA THR A 585 -4.38 10.84 -25.22
C THR A 585 -4.49 10.23 -23.82
N GLU A 586 -3.51 9.44 -23.37
CA GLU A 586 -3.52 8.87 -22.01
C GLU A 586 -3.57 9.98 -20.93
N PHE A 587 -2.77 11.03 -21.11
CA PHE A 587 -2.82 12.20 -20.21
C PHE A 587 -4.10 13.02 -20.39
N GLU A 588 -4.58 13.27 -21.61
CA GLU A 588 -5.86 13.98 -21.83
C GLU A 588 -7.05 13.26 -21.16
N ASP A 589 -7.09 11.92 -21.23
CA ASP A 589 -8.12 11.11 -20.57
C ASP A 589 -8.04 11.21 -19.04
N TYR A 590 -6.83 11.17 -18.49
CA TYR A 590 -6.60 11.33 -17.05
C TYR A 590 -6.90 12.75 -16.54
N LEU A 591 -6.62 13.77 -17.36
CA LEU A 591 -6.75 15.18 -17.01
C LEU A 591 -8.14 15.76 -17.27
N GLY A 592 -8.97 15.10 -18.07
CA GLY A 592 -10.31 15.53 -18.46
C GLY A 592 -10.37 16.20 -19.85
N LYS A 593 -11.53 16.05 -20.50
CA LYS A 593 -11.78 16.26 -21.95
C LYS A 593 -11.65 17.68 -22.52
N ASP A 594 -11.20 18.67 -21.74
CA ASP A 594 -11.13 20.08 -22.17
C ASP A 594 -9.76 20.48 -22.77
N ILE A 595 -8.83 19.55 -22.91
CA ILE A 595 -7.51 19.77 -23.49
C ILE A 595 -7.48 19.10 -24.87
N GLN A 596 -7.71 19.87 -25.95
CA GLN A 596 -7.43 19.39 -27.31
C GLN A 596 -6.08 19.92 -27.76
N THR A 597 -5.11 19.01 -27.90
CA THR A 597 -3.71 19.39 -28.17
C THR A 597 -3.29 18.99 -29.58
N ALA A 598 -2.65 19.90 -30.31
CA ALA A 598 -2.06 19.56 -31.60
C ALA A 598 -0.96 18.50 -31.40
N ARG A 599 -1.00 17.43 -32.20
CA ARG A 599 -0.02 16.34 -32.11
C ARG A 599 1.31 16.74 -32.74
N VAL A 600 2.39 16.40 -32.06
CA VAL A 600 3.76 16.64 -32.51
C VAL A 600 4.23 15.47 -33.35
N ASN A 601 4.56 15.72 -34.62
CA ASN A 601 5.23 14.75 -35.50
C ASN A 601 6.76 14.80 -35.35
N LEU A 602 7.48 13.92 -36.04
CA LEU A 602 8.94 13.85 -35.95
C LEU A 602 9.62 15.17 -36.34
N SER A 603 9.20 15.79 -37.45
CA SER A 603 9.81 17.04 -37.92
C SER A 603 9.64 18.17 -36.89
N GLN A 604 8.48 18.23 -36.22
CA GLN A 604 8.22 19.20 -35.16
C GLN A 604 9.03 18.89 -33.91
N ALA A 605 9.13 17.63 -33.50
CA ALA A 605 9.99 17.22 -32.38
C ALA A 605 11.45 17.59 -32.62
N GLN A 606 11.99 17.32 -33.81
CA GLN A 606 13.35 17.71 -34.18
C GLN A 606 13.54 19.24 -34.21
N GLY A 607 12.53 19.97 -34.69
CA GLY A 607 12.51 21.43 -34.65
C GLY A 607 12.57 21.98 -33.23
N ILE A 608 11.77 21.45 -32.30
CA ILE A 608 11.79 21.82 -30.88
C ILE A 608 13.18 21.58 -30.28
N ILE A 609 13.80 20.42 -30.53
CA ILE A 609 15.14 20.12 -30.03
C ILE A 609 16.18 21.07 -30.64
N ALA A 610 16.10 21.36 -31.95
CA ALA A 610 17.03 22.28 -32.61
C ALA A 610 16.90 23.72 -32.09
N ASP A 611 15.68 24.22 -31.90
CA ASP A 611 15.43 25.58 -31.42
C ASP A 611 15.90 25.79 -29.98
N THR A 612 15.68 24.76 -29.13
CA THR A 612 16.16 24.77 -27.75
C THR A 612 17.68 24.69 -27.68
N GLN A 613 18.32 23.82 -28.48
CA GLN A 613 19.79 23.73 -28.60
C GLN A 613 20.44 25.07 -28.99
N ILE A 614 19.84 25.80 -29.94
CA ILE A 614 20.31 27.14 -30.32
C ILE A 614 20.23 28.11 -29.13
N SER A 615 19.17 28.01 -28.35
CA SER A 615 18.87 28.94 -27.25
C SER A 615 19.67 28.68 -25.99
N ASN A 616 19.98 27.41 -25.67
CA ASN A 616 20.59 27.00 -24.39
C ASN A 616 21.96 26.31 -24.52
N GLN A 617 22.43 26.04 -25.75
CA GLN A 617 23.71 25.36 -26.05
C GLN A 617 23.84 23.93 -25.50
N MET A 618 22.72 23.25 -25.21
CA MET A 618 22.71 21.89 -24.66
C MET A 618 22.23 20.87 -25.69
N GLU A 619 23.14 20.00 -26.14
CA GLU A 619 22.82 18.87 -27.02
C GLU A 619 21.86 17.90 -26.31
N THR A 620 20.59 17.91 -26.74
CA THR A 620 19.50 17.13 -26.15
C THR A 620 19.08 15.94 -27.01
N ALA A 621 18.76 14.82 -26.36
CA ALA A 621 17.99 13.72 -26.94
C ALA A 621 16.70 13.47 -26.14
N ILE A 622 15.62 13.18 -26.85
CA ILE A 622 14.36 12.72 -26.28
C ILE A 622 14.30 11.20 -26.44
N ILE A 623 14.06 10.49 -25.34
CA ILE A 623 14.00 9.02 -25.29
C ILE A 623 12.59 8.59 -24.89
N TYR A 624 11.91 7.91 -25.80
CA TYR A 624 10.70 7.16 -25.53
C TYR A 624 11.08 5.75 -25.08
N ALA A 625 10.57 5.32 -23.92
CA ALA A 625 10.64 3.93 -23.50
C ALA A 625 9.22 3.39 -23.37
N ILE A 626 8.84 2.50 -24.30
CA ILE A 626 7.48 2.01 -24.49
C ILE A 626 7.43 0.49 -24.47
N PHE A 627 6.27 -0.08 -24.13
CA PHE A 627 6.02 -1.50 -24.28
C PHE A 627 5.17 -1.76 -25.53
N VAL A 628 5.69 -2.58 -26.44
CA VAL A 628 5.02 -2.93 -27.70
C VAL A 628 4.68 -4.42 -27.75
N PRO A 629 3.51 -4.82 -28.30
CA PRO A 629 3.14 -6.22 -28.39
C PRO A 629 4.11 -7.05 -29.24
N LYS A 630 4.39 -8.30 -28.82
CA LYS A 630 5.18 -9.27 -29.60
C LYS A 630 4.57 -9.60 -30.96
N THR A 631 3.24 -9.56 -31.04
CA THR A 631 2.46 -9.76 -32.26
C THR A 631 1.31 -8.78 -32.24
N PHE A 632 1.24 -7.91 -33.24
CA PHE A 632 0.14 -6.96 -33.38
C PHE A 632 -1.19 -7.72 -33.56
N GLN A 633 -2.13 -7.57 -32.62
CA GLN A 633 -3.51 -8.01 -32.77
C GLN A 633 -4.40 -6.76 -32.87
N MET A 634 -5.11 -6.60 -34.00
CA MET A 634 -6.09 -5.53 -34.16
C MET A 634 -7.19 -5.66 -33.09
N GLY A 635 -7.41 -4.62 -32.29
CA GLY A 635 -8.54 -4.51 -31.37
C GLY A 635 -8.23 -4.64 -29.87
N THR A 636 -6.97 -4.79 -29.47
CA THR A 636 -6.58 -4.78 -28.04
C THR A 636 -5.83 -3.49 -27.70
N THR A 637 -6.45 -2.61 -26.89
CA THR A 637 -5.84 -1.38 -26.35
C THR A 637 -5.20 -1.58 -24.98
N THR A 638 -5.27 -2.79 -24.41
CA THR A 638 -4.80 -3.10 -23.06
C THR A 638 -3.39 -3.68 -23.09
N LYS A 639 -2.42 -2.97 -22.48
CA LYS A 639 -1.03 -3.40 -22.33
C LYS A 639 -0.96 -4.78 -21.66
N GLN A 640 -0.13 -5.68 -22.18
CA GLN A 640 0.02 -7.05 -21.69
C GLN A 640 1.34 -7.23 -20.93
N PRO A 641 1.42 -8.14 -19.94
CA PRO A 641 2.67 -8.47 -19.25
C PRO A 641 3.78 -8.95 -20.20
N SER A 642 3.41 -9.52 -21.36
CA SER A 642 4.30 -10.05 -22.37
C SER A 642 4.83 -9.02 -23.37
N ASP A 643 4.33 -7.78 -23.37
CA ASP A 643 4.79 -6.72 -24.27
C ASP A 643 6.28 -6.43 -24.04
N GLU A 644 7.02 -6.20 -25.12
CA GLU A 644 8.48 -6.06 -25.09
C GLU A 644 8.89 -4.59 -25.09
N LEU A 645 9.98 -4.30 -24.38
CA LEU A 645 10.52 -2.95 -24.26
C LEU A 645 11.08 -2.50 -25.61
N GLU A 646 10.66 -1.31 -26.03
CA GLU A 646 11.19 -0.62 -27.20
C GLU A 646 11.61 0.79 -26.83
N LEU A 647 12.79 1.17 -27.33
CA LEU A 647 13.36 2.49 -27.15
C LEU A 647 13.35 3.23 -28.48
N VAL A 648 12.87 4.48 -28.47
CA VAL A 648 12.98 5.40 -29.60
C VAL A 648 13.70 6.66 -29.11
N ALA A 649 14.86 6.98 -29.67
CA ALA A 649 15.59 8.19 -29.35
C ALA A 649 15.57 9.17 -30.53
N VAL A 650 15.18 10.42 -30.26
CA VAL A 650 15.08 11.52 -31.22
C VAL A 650 16.08 12.61 -30.82
N THR A 651 16.86 13.07 -31.80
CA THR A 651 17.79 14.21 -31.66
C THR A 651 17.44 15.28 -32.69
N ALA A 652 18.03 16.47 -32.60
CA ALA A 652 17.74 17.60 -33.49
C ALA A 652 17.95 17.30 -34.99
N LYS A 653 18.77 16.29 -35.34
CA LYS A 653 19.14 15.98 -36.71
C LYS A 653 19.32 14.48 -36.90
N GLY A 654 19.15 14.00 -38.13
CA GLY A 654 19.31 12.59 -38.47
C GLY A 654 18.03 11.78 -38.27
N LYS A 655 18.14 10.45 -38.39
CA LYS A 655 17.00 9.54 -38.24
C LYS A 655 16.85 9.14 -36.77
N PRO A 656 15.62 8.99 -36.25
CA PRO A 656 15.40 8.42 -34.92
C PRO A 656 16.05 7.05 -34.77
N ILE A 657 16.61 6.81 -33.59
CA ILE A 657 17.25 5.55 -33.23
C ILE A 657 16.19 4.69 -32.56
N ARG A 658 15.88 3.53 -33.14
CA ARG A 658 14.91 2.57 -32.58
C ARG A 658 15.61 1.28 -32.16
N LYS A 659 15.39 0.84 -30.92
CA LYS A 659 15.94 -0.42 -30.38
C LYS A 659 14.80 -1.23 -29.77
N HIS A 660 14.53 -2.39 -30.34
CA HIS A 660 13.54 -3.33 -29.81
C HIS A 660 14.25 -4.43 -29.00
N LEU A 661 13.91 -4.57 -27.71
CA LEU A 661 14.59 -5.48 -26.79
C LEU A 661 13.81 -6.80 -26.65
N ILE A 662 14.09 -7.72 -27.57
CA ILE A 662 13.46 -9.05 -27.60
C ILE A 662 13.72 -9.79 -26.27
N GLY A 663 12.65 -10.30 -25.65
CA GLY A 663 12.70 -11.04 -24.39
C GLY A 663 12.82 -10.17 -23.12
N VAL A 664 12.87 -8.84 -23.26
CA VAL A 664 12.77 -7.89 -22.13
C VAL A 664 11.32 -7.41 -22.07
N ASN A 665 10.48 -8.17 -21.37
CA ASN A 665 9.04 -7.89 -21.32
C ASN A 665 8.64 -6.97 -20.14
N ARG A 666 7.43 -6.40 -20.23
CA ARG A 666 6.84 -5.48 -19.26
C ARG A 666 6.88 -6.02 -17.84
N GLU A 667 6.46 -7.27 -17.63
CA GLU A 667 6.48 -7.92 -16.32
C GLU A 667 7.89 -7.93 -15.70
N LYS A 668 8.90 -8.32 -16.48
CA LYS A 668 10.29 -8.38 -16.01
C LYS A 668 10.86 -6.99 -15.73
N VAL A 669 10.61 -6.02 -16.61
CA VAL A 669 11.07 -4.65 -16.39
C VAL A 669 10.43 -4.06 -15.14
N PHE A 670 9.13 -4.29 -14.93
CA PHE A 670 8.40 -3.77 -13.76
C PHE A 670 8.92 -4.35 -12.46
N LYS A 671 9.18 -5.66 -12.43
CA LYS A 671 9.78 -6.31 -11.27
C LYS A 671 11.12 -5.66 -10.90
N VAL A 672 12.02 -5.48 -11.88
CA VAL A 672 13.34 -4.87 -11.61
C VAL A 672 13.22 -3.38 -11.26
N ALA A 673 12.27 -2.66 -11.86
CA ALA A 673 11.94 -1.28 -11.50
C ALA A 673 11.45 -1.16 -10.04
N GLN A 674 10.61 -2.08 -9.58
CA GLN A 674 10.15 -2.16 -8.18
C GLN A 674 11.31 -2.48 -7.24
N GLU A 675 12.14 -3.47 -7.56
CA GLU A 675 13.36 -3.81 -6.80
C GLU A 675 14.32 -2.62 -6.71
N PHE A 676 14.49 -1.87 -7.81
CA PHE A 676 15.32 -0.67 -7.84
C PHE A 676 14.77 0.45 -6.95
N ARG A 677 13.48 0.76 -7.06
CA ARG A 677 12.83 1.75 -6.19
C ARG A 677 12.94 1.37 -4.71
N SER A 678 12.61 0.13 -4.37
CA SER A 678 12.73 -0.38 -2.99
C SER A 678 14.17 -0.29 -2.49
N GLY A 679 15.14 -0.72 -3.30
CA GLY A 679 16.56 -0.65 -2.96
C GLY A 679 17.06 0.77 -2.72
N VAL A 680 16.70 1.73 -3.57
CA VAL A 680 17.15 3.14 -3.43
C VAL A 680 16.55 3.79 -2.18
N THR A 681 15.31 3.44 -1.83
CA THR A 681 14.65 3.98 -0.63
C THR A 681 15.11 3.36 0.68
N ASN A 682 15.81 2.21 0.65
CA ASN A 682 16.32 1.55 1.83
C ASN A 682 17.72 2.07 2.22
N VAL A 683 17.77 3.20 2.91
CA VAL A 683 19.02 3.82 3.40
C VAL A 683 19.89 2.93 4.30
N ARG A 684 19.33 1.86 4.88
CA ARG A 684 20.09 0.91 5.72
C ARG A 684 20.92 -0.07 4.89
N ASN A 685 20.63 -0.20 3.60
CA ASN A 685 21.35 -1.06 2.67
C ASN A 685 22.02 -0.22 1.58
N GLN A 686 23.25 0.22 1.85
CA GLN A 686 23.96 1.24 1.06
C GLN A 686 24.12 0.91 -0.44
N ASP A 687 24.10 -0.38 -0.80
CA ASP A 687 24.33 -0.85 -2.17
C ASP A 687 23.17 -1.73 -2.70
N GLY A 688 22.08 -1.84 -1.95
CA GLY A 688 20.96 -2.75 -2.24
C GLY A 688 20.26 -2.51 -3.58
N TYR A 689 20.45 -1.32 -4.16
CA TYR A 689 19.89 -0.91 -5.45
C TYR A 689 20.81 -1.21 -6.64
N LEU A 690 22.10 -1.50 -6.45
CA LEU A 690 23.08 -1.49 -7.55
C LEU A 690 22.77 -2.53 -8.64
N ASN A 691 22.36 -3.74 -8.27
CA ASN A 691 22.06 -4.79 -9.24
C ASN A 691 20.88 -4.43 -10.15
N SER A 692 19.77 -4.00 -9.55
CA SER A 692 18.56 -3.61 -10.28
C SER A 692 18.79 -2.31 -11.08
N SER A 693 19.53 -1.35 -10.52
CA SER A 693 20.01 -0.14 -11.22
C SER A 693 20.80 -0.47 -12.49
N GLN A 694 21.78 -1.39 -12.38
CA GLN A 694 22.60 -1.80 -13.51
C GLN A 694 21.82 -2.57 -14.57
N GLN A 695 20.90 -3.43 -14.14
CA GLN A 695 20.05 -4.17 -15.07
C GLN A 695 19.15 -3.24 -15.89
N LEU A 696 18.56 -2.23 -15.24
CA LEU A 696 17.75 -1.22 -15.92
C LEU A 696 18.60 -0.32 -16.82
N TYR A 697 19.81 0.06 -16.40
CA TYR A 697 20.76 0.76 -17.27
C TYR A 697 21.06 -0.04 -18.54
N GLN A 698 21.28 -1.35 -18.40
CA GLN A 698 21.55 -2.26 -19.53
C GLN A 698 20.37 -2.37 -20.50
N TRP A 699 19.13 -2.22 -20.02
CA TRP A 699 17.95 -2.27 -20.88
C TRP A 699 17.59 -0.92 -21.49
N ILE A 700 17.75 0.18 -20.76
CA ILE A 700 17.21 1.49 -21.15
C ILE A 700 18.27 2.39 -21.78
N ILE A 701 19.52 2.33 -21.30
CA ILE A 701 20.57 3.28 -21.70
C ILE A 701 21.64 2.63 -22.57
N ALA A 702 22.14 1.46 -22.18
CA ALA A 702 23.22 0.79 -22.89
C ALA A 702 22.95 0.59 -24.40
N PRO A 703 21.73 0.25 -24.86
CA PRO A 703 21.44 0.09 -26.29
C PRO A 703 21.55 1.38 -27.12
N LEU A 704 21.50 2.54 -26.46
CA LEU A 704 21.56 3.88 -27.06
C LEU A 704 22.92 4.56 -26.85
N ALA A 705 23.82 3.99 -26.03
CA ALA A 705 24.97 4.71 -25.51
C ALA A 705 25.96 5.18 -26.59
N GLU A 706 26.22 4.36 -27.61
CA GLU A 706 27.10 4.72 -28.73
C GLU A 706 26.50 5.86 -29.57
N ASP A 707 25.20 5.76 -29.85
CA ASP A 707 24.47 6.74 -30.65
C ASP A 707 24.39 8.11 -29.92
N LEU A 708 24.11 8.10 -28.61
CA LEU A 708 24.10 9.29 -27.76
C LEU A 708 25.48 9.95 -27.68
N ALA A 709 26.55 9.14 -27.56
CA ALA A 709 27.93 9.64 -27.51
C ALA A 709 28.36 10.25 -28.85
N ALA A 710 28.01 9.62 -29.97
CA ALA A 710 28.30 10.13 -31.32
C ALA A 710 27.59 11.46 -31.60
N GLY A 711 26.39 11.65 -31.06
CA GLY A 711 25.64 12.89 -31.13
C GLY A 711 26.12 13.98 -30.16
N GLY A 712 27.09 13.72 -29.29
CA GLY A 712 27.57 14.68 -28.29
C GLY A 712 26.54 15.04 -27.23
N VAL A 713 25.51 14.21 -27.04
CA VAL A 713 24.36 14.48 -26.17
C VAL A 713 24.80 14.69 -24.72
N LYS A 714 24.22 15.70 -24.06
CA LYS A 714 24.44 16.06 -22.65
C LYS A 714 23.16 16.13 -21.83
N ASN A 715 22.00 16.27 -22.47
CA ASN A 715 20.71 16.32 -21.82
C ASN A 715 19.79 15.23 -22.35
N LEU A 716 19.16 14.47 -21.45
CA LEU A 716 18.23 13.39 -21.75
C LEU A 716 16.84 13.72 -21.22
N VAL A 717 15.87 13.77 -22.11
CA VAL A 717 14.46 13.94 -21.76
C VAL A 717 13.76 12.60 -21.97
N PHE A 718 13.16 12.06 -20.92
CA PHE A 718 12.45 10.79 -20.98
C PHE A 718 10.95 11.02 -21.12
N ILE A 719 10.33 10.26 -22.01
CA ILE A 719 8.88 10.09 -22.11
C ILE A 719 8.62 8.60 -21.87
N LEU A 720 8.05 8.29 -20.72
CA LEU A 720 8.03 6.94 -20.16
C LEU A 720 6.62 6.38 -20.11
N ASP A 721 6.50 5.13 -20.54
CA ASP A 721 5.29 4.33 -20.41
C ASP A 721 4.91 4.09 -18.94
N SER A 722 3.65 3.69 -18.70
CA SER A 722 3.15 3.40 -17.35
C SER A 722 4.04 2.39 -16.63
N GLY A 723 4.22 2.54 -15.33
CA GLY A 723 5.11 1.75 -14.45
C GLY A 723 6.58 2.18 -14.46
N LEU A 724 7.01 2.98 -15.44
CA LEU A 724 8.36 3.53 -15.54
C LEU A 724 8.45 5.01 -15.12
N ARG A 725 7.34 5.73 -15.01
CA ARG A 725 7.30 7.18 -14.76
C ARG A 725 7.84 7.57 -13.39
N SER A 726 7.82 6.64 -12.42
CA SER A 726 8.40 6.82 -11.08
C SER A 726 9.83 6.30 -10.93
N LEU A 727 10.51 5.92 -12.02
CA LEU A 727 11.86 5.34 -11.94
C LEU A 727 12.90 6.43 -11.61
N PRO A 728 13.82 6.21 -10.65
CA PRO A 728 14.90 7.17 -10.39
C PRO A 728 15.99 7.05 -11.46
N ILE A 729 15.69 7.56 -12.66
CA ILE A 729 16.56 7.48 -13.86
C ILE A 729 17.96 8.02 -13.58
N ALA A 730 18.07 9.09 -12.77
CA ALA A 730 19.34 9.66 -12.33
C ALA A 730 20.28 8.65 -11.65
N ALA A 731 19.72 7.68 -10.92
CA ALA A 731 20.44 6.66 -10.17
C ALA A 731 20.65 5.35 -10.96
N LEU A 732 20.33 5.28 -12.26
CA LEU A 732 20.74 4.17 -13.12
C LEU A 732 22.27 4.12 -13.20
N HIS A 733 22.86 2.94 -13.12
CA HIS A 733 24.31 2.79 -12.92
C HIS A 733 24.92 1.92 -14.02
N ASP A 734 26.01 2.36 -14.64
CA ASP A 734 26.64 1.63 -15.76
C ASP A 734 27.64 0.54 -15.32
N GLY A 735 27.73 0.31 -14.00
CA GLY A 735 28.74 -0.54 -13.36
C GLY A 735 29.97 0.23 -12.86
N LYS A 736 30.12 1.50 -13.23
CA LYS A 736 31.20 2.40 -12.79
C LYS A 736 30.71 3.75 -12.26
N ARG A 737 29.68 4.31 -12.87
CA ARG A 737 29.14 5.65 -12.61
C ARG A 737 27.62 5.67 -12.75
N PHE A 738 26.98 6.57 -12.01
CA PHE A 738 25.57 6.88 -12.16
C PHE A 738 25.30 7.65 -13.47
N LEU A 739 24.09 7.52 -14.01
CA LEU A 739 23.68 8.18 -15.24
C LEU A 739 23.75 9.70 -15.11
N ILE A 740 23.40 10.22 -13.92
CA ILE A 740 23.43 11.66 -13.62
C ILE A 740 24.83 12.27 -13.73
N GLU A 741 25.90 11.46 -13.58
CA GLU A 741 27.28 11.92 -13.78
C GLU A 741 27.59 12.24 -15.26
N LYS A 742 26.81 11.69 -16.19
CA LYS A 742 27.01 11.85 -17.64
C LYS A 742 26.05 12.84 -18.28
N TYR A 743 24.80 12.88 -17.83
CA TYR A 743 23.72 13.63 -18.48
C TYR A 743 22.85 14.37 -17.49
N SER A 744 22.36 15.56 -17.85
CA SER A 744 21.16 16.14 -17.21
C SER A 744 19.93 15.34 -17.62
N ILE A 745 18.98 15.18 -16.70
CA ILE A 745 17.85 14.25 -16.86
C ILE A 745 16.55 14.96 -16.49
N SER A 746 15.51 14.75 -17.30
CA SER A 746 14.14 15.19 -17.02
C SER A 746 13.09 14.22 -17.57
N LEU A 747 11.86 14.36 -17.09
CA LEU A 747 10.68 13.63 -17.55
C LEU A 747 9.70 14.58 -18.25
N MET A 748 9.07 14.13 -19.32
CA MET A 748 7.92 14.80 -19.93
C MET A 748 6.73 13.83 -20.02
N PRO A 749 5.48 14.31 -19.82
CA PRO A 749 4.29 13.51 -20.07
C PRO A 749 4.13 13.22 -21.57
N SER A 750 4.21 14.25 -22.41
CA SER A 750 4.39 14.17 -23.86
C SER A 750 4.96 15.48 -24.38
N LEU A 751 5.50 15.51 -25.61
CA LEU A 751 5.91 16.77 -26.23
C LEU A 751 4.70 17.65 -26.53
N SER A 752 3.60 17.04 -26.97
CA SER A 752 2.39 17.77 -27.37
C SER A 752 1.79 18.57 -26.21
N LEU A 753 1.82 18.04 -24.98
CA LEU A 753 1.26 18.69 -23.79
C LEU A 753 2.20 19.68 -23.09
N THR A 754 3.47 19.76 -23.52
CA THR A 754 4.50 20.52 -22.82
C THR A 754 4.81 21.82 -23.57
N ASP A 755 4.75 22.97 -22.88
CA ASP A 755 5.31 24.21 -23.41
C ASP A 755 6.84 24.13 -23.40
N THR A 756 7.43 23.90 -24.58
CA THR A 756 8.87 23.70 -24.77
C THR A 756 9.63 24.99 -25.06
N SER A 757 9.00 26.16 -24.94
CA SER A 757 9.67 27.43 -25.19
C SER A 757 10.71 27.76 -24.12
N TYR A 758 11.95 28.01 -24.55
CA TYR A 758 13.04 28.40 -23.64
C TYR A 758 12.80 29.79 -23.02
N ARG A 759 13.01 29.89 -21.71
CA ARG A 759 13.04 31.15 -20.96
C ARG A 759 14.15 31.12 -19.93
N ASN A 760 15.04 32.11 -20.00
CA ASN A 760 16.01 32.33 -18.93
C ASN A 760 15.28 32.88 -17.69
N ILE A 761 15.40 32.17 -16.58
CA ILE A 761 14.69 32.50 -15.33
C ILE A 761 15.57 33.21 -14.29
N ASN A 762 16.83 33.56 -14.59
CA ASN A 762 17.77 34.12 -13.60
C ASN A 762 17.26 35.41 -12.93
N ASN A 763 16.37 36.16 -13.60
CA ASN A 763 15.76 37.38 -13.08
C ASN A 763 14.32 37.17 -12.56
N ALA A 764 13.78 35.96 -12.66
CA ALA A 764 12.46 35.62 -12.12
C ALA A 764 12.49 35.74 -10.60
N GLN A 765 11.41 36.24 -10.00
CA GLN A 765 11.30 36.25 -8.54
C GLN A 765 10.68 34.96 -8.02
N VAL A 766 11.11 34.51 -6.84
CA VAL A 766 10.55 33.35 -6.15
C VAL A 766 9.48 33.77 -5.14
N LEU A 767 8.34 33.07 -5.16
CA LEU A 767 7.39 33.04 -4.06
C LEU A 767 7.55 31.71 -3.32
N ALA A 768 8.19 31.76 -2.15
CA ALA A 768 8.47 30.58 -1.35
C ALA A 768 7.46 30.48 -0.19
N MET A 769 6.66 29.44 -0.10
CA MET A 769 5.68 29.29 0.97
C MET A 769 5.75 27.89 1.58
N GLY A 770 5.47 27.76 2.87
CA GLY A 770 5.57 26.45 3.51
C GLY A 770 5.00 26.42 4.91
N ALA A 771 4.92 25.21 5.47
CA ALA A 771 4.50 24.96 6.83
C ALA A 771 5.46 23.99 7.51
N ASP A 772 5.86 24.29 8.74
CA ASP A 772 6.70 23.42 9.57
C ASP A 772 5.88 22.60 10.58
N THR A 773 4.63 23.00 10.81
CA THR A 773 3.73 22.42 11.80
C THR A 773 2.37 22.14 11.17
N PHE A 774 1.75 21.03 11.55
CA PHE A 774 0.52 20.52 10.94
C PHE A 774 -0.37 19.87 12.00
N SER A 775 -1.69 19.89 11.79
CA SER A 775 -2.67 19.21 12.66
C SER A 775 -2.71 17.69 12.43
N GLU A 776 -2.53 17.26 11.18
CA GLU A 776 -2.71 15.87 10.73
C GLU A 776 -1.42 15.23 10.16
N GLN A 777 -0.30 15.96 10.13
CA GLN A 777 0.96 15.52 9.49
C GLN A 777 2.18 15.72 10.41
N LYS A 778 3.30 15.06 10.08
CA LYS A 778 4.55 15.22 10.81
C LYS A 778 5.13 16.63 10.63
N PRO A 779 5.69 17.26 11.68
CA PRO A 779 6.41 18.52 11.54
C PRO A 779 7.60 18.43 10.57
N LEU A 780 7.90 19.55 9.90
CA LEU A 780 9.03 19.72 8.97
C LEU A 780 9.93 20.88 9.43
N PRO A 781 10.75 20.70 10.48
CA PRO A 781 11.54 21.76 11.09
C PRO A 781 12.59 22.40 10.16
N ALA A 782 12.96 21.79 9.03
CA ALA A 782 13.87 22.40 8.06
C ALA A 782 13.20 23.51 7.24
N VAL A 783 11.87 23.48 7.07
CA VAL A 783 11.11 24.39 6.19
C VAL A 783 11.40 25.88 6.45
N PRO A 784 11.39 26.39 7.70
CA PRO A 784 11.69 27.80 7.94
C PRO A 784 13.10 28.19 7.51
N ILE A 785 14.06 27.28 7.66
CA ILE A 785 15.46 27.47 7.28
C ILE A 785 15.61 27.45 5.77
N GLU A 786 14.94 26.52 5.10
CA GLU A 786 14.91 26.39 3.65
C GLU A 786 14.35 27.65 2.98
N LEU A 787 13.16 28.09 3.39
CA LEU A 787 12.51 29.28 2.83
C LEU A 787 13.37 30.54 3.06
N GLY A 788 13.96 30.67 4.25
CA GLY A 788 14.85 31.78 4.58
C GLY A 788 16.16 31.77 3.78
N ALA A 789 16.72 30.59 3.49
CA ALA A 789 17.91 30.46 2.65
C ALA A 789 17.58 30.81 1.19
N ILE A 790 16.51 30.22 0.64
CA ILE A 790 16.12 30.40 -0.77
C ILE A 790 15.69 31.84 -1.05
N ALA A 791 14.65 32.34 -0.40
CA ALA A 791 14.08 33.65 -0.75
C ALA A 791 14.77 34.83 -0.04
N GLY A 792 15.49 34.56 1.07
CA GLY A 792 16.14 35.59 1.88
C GLY A 792 17.61 35.83 1.55
N LYS A 793 18.30 34.86 0.93
CA LYS A 793 19.76 34.94 0.67
C LYS A 793 20.14 34.58 -0.75
N ILE A 794 19.69 33.42 -1.23
CA ILE A 794 20.15 32.87 -2.51
C ILE A 794 19.41 33.57 -3.65
N TRP A 795 18.09 33.54 -3.67
CA TRP A 795 17.26 33.99 -4.77
C TRP A 795 16.39 35.18 -4.37
N LYS A 796 16.15 36.11 -5.31
CA LYS A 796 15.30 37.28 -5.04
C LYS A 796 13.84 36.85 -4.93
N GLY A 797 13.19 37.09 -3.80
CA GLY A 797 11.80 36.70 -3.62
C GLY A 797 11.13 37.19 -2.34
N LYS A 798 9.95 36.62 -2.06
CA LYS A 798 9.23 36.73 -0.79
C LYS A 798 8.99 35.32 -0.24
N TYR A 799 8.94 35.19 1.10
CA TYR A 799 8.51 33.93 1.72
C TYR A 799 7.45 34.08 2.81
N PHE A 800 6.64 33.04 2.98
CA PHE A 800 5.53 32.99 3.95
C PHE A 800 5.47 31.62 4.63
N LEU A 801 5.33 31.63 5.97
CA LEU A 801 5.36 30.43 6.80
C LEU A 801 4.03 30.24 7.54
N ASN A 802 3.65 28.98 7.74
CA ASN A 802 2.56 28.56 8.63
C ASN A 802 1.24 29.30 8.37
N ASN A 803 0.74 30.09 9.30
CA ASN A 803 -0.53 30.81 9.17
C ASN A 803 -0.58 31.80 7.99
N ALA A 804 0.56 32.16 7.40
CA ALA A 804 0.65 32.92 6.16
C ALA A 804 0.74 32.04 4.88
N PHE A 805 0.91 30.73 5.03
CA PHE A 805 0.85 29.74 3.96
C PHE A 805 -0.57 29.19 3.75
N THR A 806 -1.43 30.06 3.22
CA THR A 806 -2.83 29.75 2.88
C THR A 806 -3.09 29.94 1.39
N LEU A 807 -4.16 29.31 0.90
CA LEU A 807 -4.57 29.41 -0.51
C LEU A 807 -4.88 30.86 -0.90
N GLU A 808 -5.53 31.60 0.00
CA GLU A 808 -5.88 33.01 -0.22
C GLU A 808 -4.63 33.87 -0.37
N ASN A 809 -3.64 33.70 0.52
CA ASN A 809 -2.41 34.48 0.43
C ASN A 809 -1.57 34.08 -0.79
N LEU A 810 -1.51 32.79 -1.15
CA LEU A 810 -0.86 32.31 -2.38
C LEU A 810 -1.44 33.01 -3.62
N LYS A 811 -2.76 33.12 -3.72
CA LYS A 811 -3.45 33.85 -4.80
C LYS A 811 -3.15 35.35 -4.75
N ALA A 812 -3.25 35.96 -3.56
CA ALA A 812 -3.03 37.39 -3.39
C ALA A 812 -1.60 37.81 -3.80
N GLN A 813 -0.58 37.06 -3.37
CA GLN A 813 0.81 37.35 -3.72
C GLN A 813 1.09 37.18 -5.22
N ARG A 814 0.49 36.17 -5.87
CA ARG A 814 0.60 36.00 -7.32
C ARG A 814 -0.12 37.09 -8.12
N GLN A 815 -1.21 37.65 -7.59
CA GLN A 815 -1.89 38.80 -8.19
C GLN A 815 -1.08 40.10 -8.03
N GLU A 816 -0.43 40.31 -6.88
CA GLU A 816 0.40 41.48 -6.62
C GLU A 816 1.69 41.47 -7.45
N THR A 817 2.36 40.32 -7.53
CA THR A 817 3.64 40.17 -8.23
C THR A 817 3.64 38.90 -9.08
N PRO A 818 4.02 39.01 -10.37
CA PRO A 818 4.06 37.87 -11.27
C PRO A 818 5.31 37.00 -11.03
N PHE A 819 5.44 36.40 -9.84
CA PHE A 819 6.51 35.45 -9.49
C PHE A 819 6.65 34.35 -10.55
N GLY A 820 7.83 34.26 -11.18
CA GLY A 820 8.13 33.25 -12.20
C GLY A 820 8.51 31.89 -11.60
N ILE A 821 8.81 31.84 -10.30
CA ILE A 821 9.09 30.61 -9.56
C ILE A 821 8.17 30.54 -8.35
N ILE A 822 7.52 29.40 -8.16
CA ILE A 822 6.76 29.09 -6.94
C ILE A 822 7.44 27.93 -6.25
N HIS A 823 7.77 28.10 -4.97
CA HIS A 823 8.39 27.06 -4.16
C HIS A 823 7.49 26.76 -2.96
N LEU A 824 7.02 25.52 -2.85
CA LEU A 824 6.12 25.08 -1.78
C LEU A 824 6.84 24.02 -0.93
N ALA A 825 7.22 24.38 0.30
CA ALA A 825 7.89 23.49 1.24
C ALA A 825 6.88 22.97 2.28
N THR A 826 6.30 21.81 1.98
CA THR A 826 5.19 21.20 2.73
C THR A 826 4.94 19.78 2.26
N HIS A 827 4.17 18.98 3.01
CA HIS A 827 3.71 17.66 2.56
C HIS A 827 2.81 17.75 1.32
N ALA A 828 3.00 16.86 0.37
CA ALA A 828 2.04 16.60 -0.70
C ALA A 828 1.96 15.10 -1.00
N ASN A 829 0.76 14.60 -1.32
CA ASN A 829 0.52 13.20 -1.61
C ASN A 829 -0.13 13.04 -2.99
N PHE A 830 0.54 12.30 -3.88
CA PHE A 830 -0.04 11.82 -5.14
C PHE A 830 -0.61 10.41 -4.92
N LEU A 831 -1.93 10.32 -4.89
CA LEU A 831 -2.69 9.08 -4.65
C LEU A 831 -3.20 8.49 -5.97
N PRO A 832 -3.39 7.16 -6.03
CA PRO A 832 -4.08 6.50 -7.15
C PRO A 832 -5.49 7.03 -7.36
N GLY A 833 -6.07 6.82 -8.54
CA GLY A 833 -7.40 7.31 -8.90
C GLY A 833 -7.40 8.70 -9.52
N GLN A 834 -8.47 9.47 -9.25
CA GLN A 834 -8.71 10.76 -9.89
C GLN A 834 -7.77 11.86 -9.36
N PRO A 835 -7.45 12.89 -10.16
CA PRO A 835 -6.64 14.04 -9.70
C PRO A 835 -7.16 14.69 -8.42
N SER A 836 -8.47 14.66 -8.16
CA SER A 836 -9.09 15.21 -6.94
C SER A 836 -8.65 14.51 -5.65
N GLU A 837 -8.13 13.28 -5.71
CA GLU A 837 -7.65 12.54 -4.53
C GLU A 837 -6.26 13.01 -4.08
N SER A 838 -5.45 13.51 -5.01
CA SER A 838 -4.10 14.02 -4.75
C SER A 838 -4.12 15.45 -4.23
N TYR A 839 -3.22 15.81 -3.30
CA TYR A 839 -3.22 17.14 -2.69
C TYR A 839 -1.84 17.63 -2.23
N ILE A 840 -1.72 18.96 -2.15
CA ILE A 840 -0.66 19.69 -1.45
C ILE A 840 -1.24 20.20 -0.13
N GLN A 841 -0.60 19.86 0.99
CA GLN A 841 -1.02 20.32 2.31
C GLN A 841 -0.64 21.80 2.49
N LEU A 842 -1.63 22.68 2.59
CA LEU A 842 -1.43 24.05 3.07
C LEU A 842 -1.58 24.08 4.58
N TRP A 843 -1.28 25.21 5.23
CA TRP A 843 -1.42 25.33 6.68
C TRP A 843 -2.81 24.99 7.21
N ASN A 844 -3.85 25.44 6.51
CA ASN A 844 -5.24 25.39 6.97
C ASN A 844 -6.15 24.51 6.11
N SER A 845 -5.65 23.95 5.00
CA SER A 845 -6.48 23.27 4.00
C SER A 845 -5.63 22.37 3.11
N LYS A 846 -6.26 21.51 2.32
CA LYS A 846 -5.63 20.69 1.29
C LYS A 846 -5.94 21.30 -0.07
N LEU A 847 -4.92 21.69 -0.82
CA LEU A 847 -5.03 22.16 -2.20
C LEU A 847 -4.98 20.92 -3.11
N ARG A 848 -6.12 20.53 -3.68
CA ARG A 848 -6.22 19.33 -4.53
C ARG A 848 -5.62 19.59 -5.91
N LEU A 849 -5.12 18.54 -6.56
CA LEU A 849 -4.36 18.65 -7.80
C LEU A 849 -5.21 19.20 -8.98
N ASP A 850 -6.49 18.84 -9.03
CA ASP A 850 -7.50 19.39 -9.95
C ASP A 850 -7.81 20.89 -9.72
N GLN A 851 -7.56 21.39 -8.51
CA GLN A 851 -7.74 22.80 -8.15
C GLN A 851 -6.53 23.66 -8.52
N ILE A 852 -5.33 23.08 -8.66
CA ILE A 852 -4.10 23.84 -8.92
C ILE A 852 -4.19 24.59 -10.24
N ARG A 853 -4.76 23.96 -11.28
CA ARG A 853 -4.94 24.61 -12.59
C ARG A 853 -5.76 25.90 -12.52
N GLN A 854 -6.72 25.95 -11.60
CA GLN A 854 -7.60 27.10 -11.38
C GLN A 854 -6.87 28.29 -10.75
N LEU A 855 -5.62 28.12 -10.31
CA LEU A 855 -4.76 29.20 -9.83
C LEU A 855 -4.22 30.09 -10.96
N GLY A 856 -4.41 29.70 -12.22
CA GLY A 856 -4.08 30.54 -13.37
C GLY A 856 -2.58 30.73 -13.58
N TRP A 857 -1.74 29.77 -13.17
CA TRP A 857 -0.28 29.88 -13.24
C TRP A 857 0.30 29.88 -14.66
N HIS A 858 -0.53 29.68 -15.67
CA HIS A 858 -0.17 29.86 -17.08
C HIS A 858 -0.16 31.34 -17.50
N ASN A 859 -0.76 32.26 -16.72
CA ASN A 859 -0.85 33.68 -17.06
C ASN A 859 -0.89 34.61 -15.82
N PRO A 860 0.20 35.36 -15.52
CA PRO A 860 1.51 35.28 -16.15
C PRO A 860 2.21 33.95 -15.80
N PRO A 861 3.01 33.38 -16.72
CA PRO A 861 3.51 32.01 -16.59
C PRO A 861 4.42 31.82 -15.38
N VAL A 862 4.21 30.73 -14.65
CA VAL A 862 5.17 30.14 -13.73
C VAL A 862 6.09 29.24 -14.55
N GLU A 863 7.37 29.61 -14.59
CA GLU A 863 8.40 28.88 -15.32
C GLU A 863 8.89 27.66 -14.53
N LEU A 864 8.79 27.70 -13.19
CA LEU A 864 9.19 26.59 -12.31
C LEU A 864 8.31 26.52 -11.04
N LEU A 865 7.66 25.38 -10.84
CA LEU A 865 7.06 24.98 -9.57
C LEU A 865 8.04 24.03 -8.85
N VAL A 866 8.39 24.33 -7.61
CA VAL A 866 9.17 23.43 -6.76
C VAL A 866 8.29 22.95 -5.63
N LEU A 867 8.12 21.64 -5.49
CA LEU A 867 7.41 21.04 -4.37
C LEU A 867 8.41 20.32 -3.46
N SER A 868 8.79 21.00 -2.38
CA SER A 868 9.89 20.65 -1.48
C SER A 868 9.48 19.74 -0.31
N ALA A 869 8.61 18.77 -0.57
CA ALA A 869 8.33 17.56 0.25
C ALA A 869 7.07 16.84 -0.30
N CYS A 870 7.22 16.10 -1.41
CA CYS A 870 6.14 15.27 -1.95
C CYS A 870 6.35 13.79 -1.68
N ARG A 871 5.26 13.03 -1.69
CA ARG A 871 5.27 11.58 -1.84
C ARG A 871 4.41 11.22 -3.05
N THR A 872 4.98 10.42 -3.94
CA THR A 872 4.21 9.71 -4.96
C THR A 872 3.97 8.27 -4.50
N ALA A 873 2.78 7.71 -4.77
CA ALA A 873 2.54 6.29 -4.57
C ALA A 873 3.41 5.50 -5.57
N LEU A 874 4.61 5.11 -5.12
CA LEU A 874 5.60 4.43 -5.94
C LEU A 874 5.04 3.12 -6.54
N GLY A 875 5.15 2.98 -7.86
CA GLY A 875 4.77 1.76 -8.56
C GLY A 875 3.27 1.58 -8.81
N ASP A 876 2.47 2.60 -8.53
CA ASP A 876 1.06 2.66 -8.94
C ASP A 876 0.93 3.47 -10.25
N GLU A 877 0.32 2.89 -11.27
CA GLU A 877 0.26 3.49 -12.61
C GLU A 877 -0.60 4.77 -12.65
N GLU A 878 -1.64 4.87 -11.81
CA GLU A 878 -2.54 6.03 -11.76
C GLU A 878 -1.92 7.19 -10.97
N ALA A 879 -1.24 6.90 -9.86
CA ALA A 879 -0.46 7.91 -9.14
C ALA A 879 0.72 8.42 -9.98
N GLU A 880 1.33 7.56 -10.79
CA GLU A 880 2.34 7.93 -11.77
C GLU A 880 1.82 8.91 -12.84
N LEU A 881 0.55 8.79 -13.26
CA LEU A 881 -0.09 9.76 -14.16
C LEU A 881 -0.25 11.13 -13.49
N GLY A 882 -0.71 11.17 -12.24
CA GLY A 882 -0.78 12.40 -11.45
C GLY A 882 0.58 13.08 -11.30
N PHE A 883 1.62 12.29 -11.03
CA PHE A 883 2.98 12.79 -10.89
C PHE A 883 3.60 13.25 -12.21
N ALA A 884 3.62 12.41 -13.24
CA ALA A 884 4.22 12.74 -14.54
C ALA A 884 3.46 13.85 -15.29
N GLY A 885 2.17 14.02 -14.98
CA GLY A 885 1.31 15.09 -15.49
C GLY A 885 1.35 16.38 -14.65
N LEU A 886 2.13 16.43 -13.56
CA LEU A 886 2.07 17.52 -12.58
C LEU A 886 2.26 18.91 -13.19
N ALA A 887 3.27 19.10 -14.05
CA ALA A 887 3.53 20.40 -14.67
C ALA A 887 2.33 20.86 -15.52
N VAL A 888 1.77 19.93 -16.31
CA VAL A 888 0.58 20.16 -17.13
C VAL A 888 -0.61 20.50 -16.24
N GLN A 889 -0.89 19.72 -15.19
CA GLN A 889 -1.98 19.97 -14.26
C GLN A 889 -1.88 21.33 -13.58
N ALA A 890 -0.69 21.67 -13.09
CA ALA A 890 -0.45 22.95 -12.43
C ALA A 890 -0.49 24.13 -13.42
N GLY A 891 -0.44 23.88 -14.73
CA GLY A 891 -0.38 24.92 -15.75
C GLY A 891 0.95 25.69 -15.72
N VAL A 892 2.03 25.00 -15.35
CA VAL A 892 3.39 25.53 -15.27
C VAL A 892 4.27 24.87 -16.33
N LYS A 893 5.38 25.51 -16.71
CA LYS A 893 6.28 24.89 -17.70
C LYS A 893 7.06 23.71 -17.16
N SER A 894 7.49 23.82 -15.90
CA SER A 894 8.35 22.84 -15.25
C SER A 894 7.92 22.66 -13.81
N ALA A 895 7.94 21.42 -13.32
CA ALA A 895 7.74 21.09 -11.93
C ALA A 895 8.92 20.24 -11.42
N LEU A 896 9.50 20.61 -10.28
CA LEU A 896 10.46 19.82 -9.53
C LEU A 896 9.73 19.17 -8.36
N ALA A 897 9.68 17.83 -8.33
CA ALA A 897 8.96 17.07 -7.30
C ALA A 897 9.70 15.78 -6.95
N SER A 898 9.44 15.27 -5.74
CA SER A 898 10.03 14.04 -5.24
C SER A 898 9.24 12.79 -5.60
N LEU A 899 9.97 11.72 -5.92
CA LEU A 899 9.47 10.38 -6.25
C LEU A 899 8.97 9.64 -5.01
N TRP A 900 9.58 9.86 -3.83
CA TRP A 900 9.28 9.15 -2.58
C TRP A 900 9.35 10.07 -1.36
N TYR A 901 9.08 9.50 -0.18
CA TYR A 901 9.21 10.22 1.09
C TYR A 901 10.66 10.60 1.37
N VAL A 902 10.94 11.89 1.32
CA VAL A 902 12.28 12.46 1.50
C VAL A 902 12.57 12.80 2.96
N SER A 903 13.85 12.79 3.32
CA SER A 903 14.32 13.34 4.59
C SER A 903 14.27 14.87 4.52
N ASP A 904 13.84 15.49 5.63
CA ASP A 904 13.73 16.95 5.77
C ASP A 904 15.10 17.61 5.59
N GLU A 905 16.14 16.99 6.17
CA GLU A 905 17.52 17.46 6.12
C GLU A 905 18.16 17.31 4.74
N GLY A 906 17.92 16.17 4.07
CA GLY A 906 18.40 15.93 2.72
C GLY A 906 17.76 16.87 1.71
N THR A 907 16.47 17.19 1.90
CA THR A 907 15.72 18.13 1.04
C THR A 907 16.24 19.55 1.19
N LEU A 908 16.48 20.02 2.42
CA LEU A 908 17.12 21.31 2.67
C LEU A 908 18.47 21.43 1.94
N GLY A 909 19.29 20.37 2.02
CA GLY A 909 20.57 20.30 1.31
C GLY A 909 20.41 20.42 -0.20
N LEU A 910 19.59 19.56 -0.79
CA LEU A 910 19.38 19.53 -2.24
C LEU A 910 18.80 20.84 -2.77
N MET A 911 17.80 21.42 -2.10
CA MET A 911 17.13 22.63 -2.58
C MET A 911 18.01 23.87 -2.46
N THR A 912 18.78 23.98 -1.38
CA THR A 912 19.77 25.06 -1.23
C THR A 912 20.76 25.03 -2.39
N GLU A 913 21.37 23.87 -2.64
CA GLU A 913 22.34 23.70 -3.72
C GLU A 913 21.69 23.89 -5.11
N PHE A 914 20.46 23.37 -5.31
CA PHE A 914 19.72 23.55 -6.55
C PHE A 914 19.52 25.03 -6.90
N TYR A 915 19.13 25.88 -5.95
CA TYR A 915 18.96 27.32 -6.20
C TYR A 915 20.29 28.06 -6.42
N GLN A 916 21.39 27.58 -5.84
CA GLN A 916 22.73 28.11 -6.12
C GLN A 916 23.13 27.80 -7.57
N GLU A 917 22.98 26.54 -7.98
CA GLU A 917 23.30 26.06 -9.33
C GLU A 917 22.35 26.62 -10.40
N LEU A 918 21.09 26.90 -10.04
CA LEU A 918 20.09 27.47 -10.94
C LEU A 918 20.47 28.86 -11.45
N LYS A 919 21.31 29.62 -10.72
CA LYS A 919 21.76 30.95 -11.16
C LYS A 919 22.72 30.90 -12.34
N ILE A 920 23.50 29.83 -12.44
CA ILE A 920 24.64 29.72 -13.34
C ILE A 920 24.44 28.69 -14.44
N SER A 921 23.53 27.73 -14.22
CA SER A 921 23.20 26.70 -15.20
C SER A 921 22.40 27.25 -16.38
N SER A 922 22.62 26.69 -17.57
CA SER A 922 21.93 27.09 -18.79
C SER A 922 20.47 26.65 -18.85
N ILE A 923 20.14 25.53 -18.18
CA ILE A 923 18.82 24.91 -18.12
C ILE A 923 18.52 24.37 -16.71
N LYS A 924 17.22 24.24 -16.38
CA LYS A 924 16.75 23.80 -15.05
C LYS A 924 17.20 22.37 -14.72
N ALA A 925 17.22 21.47 -15.71
CA ALA A 925 17.67 20.09 -15.50
C ALA A 925 19.18 19.98 -15.19
N GLU A 926 20.00 20.88 -15.73
CA GLU A 926 21.45 20.91 -15.41
C GLU A 926 21.68 21.45 -14.00
N ALA A 927 20.90 22.44 -13.56
CA ALA A 927 20.95 22.91 -12.17
C ALA A 927 20.64 21.79 -11.16
N LEU A 928 19.61 20.99 -11.44
CA LEU A 928 19.28 19.82 -10.62
C LEU A 928 20.42 18.80 -10.64
N ARG A 929 20.99 18.53 -11.82
CA ARG A 929 22.13 17.62 -11.98
C ARG A 929 23.31 18.05 -11.12
N GLN A 930 23.69 19.33 -11.16
CA GLN A 930 24.83 19.82 -10.37
C GLN A 930 24.58 19.67 -8.87
N ALA A 931 23.39 20.00 -8.39
CA ALA A 931 23.02 19.77 -6.99
C ALA A 931 23.10 18.29 -6.59
N GLN A 932 22.61 17.39 -7.45
CA GLN A 932 22.70 15.95 -7.24
C GLN A 932 24.15 15.45 -7.21
N LEU A 933 25.01 16.00 -8.06
CA LEU A 933 26.44 15.66 -8.09
C LEU A 933 27.18 16.16 -6.86
N ALA A 934 26.87 17.37 -6.38
CA ALA A 934 27.45 17.91 -5.16
C ALA A 934 27.12 17.01 -3.95
N MET A 935 25.86 16.57 -3.82
CA MET A 935 25.47 15.60 -2.80
C MET A 935 26.15 14.25 -2.97
N LEU A 936 26.16 13.69 -4.19
CA LEU A 936 26.82 12.42 -4.50
C LEU A 936 28.32 12.43 -4.13
N ARG A 937 29.00 13.55 -4.34
CA ARG A 937 30.43 13.73 -4.04
C ARG A 937 30.72 14.05 -2.56
N GLY A 938 29.69 14.24 -1.74
CA GLY A 938 29.83 14.62 -0.33
C GLY A 938 30.19 16.09 -0.12
N GLU A 939 30.01 16.93 -1.14
CA GLU A 939 30.19 18.39 -1.06
C GLU A 939 29.05 19.06 -0.28
N VAL A 940 27.90 18.38 -0.22
CA VAL A 940 26.75 18.73 0.62
C VAL A 940 26.59 17.72 1.75
N GLN A 941 26.78 18.15 3.00
CA GLN A 941 26.74 17.27 4.18
C GLN A 941 26.33 18.00 5.45
N ILE A 942 25.91 17.23 6.46
CA ILE A 942 25.59 17.77 7.78
C ILE A 942 26.68 17.40 8.76
N GLU A 943 27.29 18.41 9.37
CA GLU A 943 28.39 18.24 10.31
C GLU A 943 28.26 19.24 11.46
N SER A 944 28.37 18.76 12.69
CA SER A 944 28.33 19.60 13.89
C SER A 944 27.10 20.53 13.99
N GLY A 945 25.92 20.02 13.58
CA GLY A 945 24.66 20.78 13.61
C GLY A 945 24.54 21.86 12.54
N LYS A 946 25.36 21.79 11.49
CA LYS A 946 25.32 22.71 10.35
C LYS A 946 25.22 21.93 9.05
N LEU A 947 24.42 22.42 8.12
CA LEU A 947 24.49 22.02 6.72
C LEU A 947 25.62 22.79 6.05
N ARG A 948 26.53 22.06 5.39
CA ARG A 948 27.61 22.60 4.56
C ARG A 948 27.26 22.35 3.10
N SER A 949 27.22 23.40 2.29
CA SER A 949 26.85 23.37 0.87
C SER A 949 27.59 24.51 0.15
N GLY A 950 28.35 24.23 -0.92
CA GLY A 950 28.99 25.27 -1.73
C GLY A 950 29.91 26.26 -0.98
N GLY A 951 30.44 25.89 0.20
CA GLY A 951 31.24 26.77 1.07
C GLY A 951 30.43 27.66 2.02
N GLU A 952 29.10 27.60 1.98
CA GLU A 952 28.20 28.22 2.95
C GLU A 952 27.89 27.27 4.12
N GLU A 953 27.71 27.83 5.31
CA GLU A 953 27.26 27.10 6.50
C GLU A 953 25.88 27.58 6.94
N ILE A 954 24.90 26.68 6.92
CA ILE A 954 23.54 26.92 7.41
C ILE A 954 23.37 26.23 8.76
N ILE A 955 23.05 27.00 9.80
CA ILE A 955 22.82 26.47 11.15
C ILE A 955 21.48 25.74 11.16
N LEU A 956 21.48 24.49 11.61
CA LEU A 956 20.27 23.67 11.73
C LEU A 956 19.53 23.96 13.05
N PRO A 957 18.19 23.84 13.07
CA PRO A 957 17.41 23.99 14.28
C PRO A 957 17.69 22.83 15.26
N PRO A 958 17.54 23.03 16.58
CA PRO A 958 17.90 22.03 17.60
C PRO A 958 17.31 20.63 17.39
N GLU A 959 16.13 20.57 16.78
CA GLU A 959 15.41 19.34 16.42
C GLU A 959 16.20 18.50 15.41
N LEU A 960 16.87 19.14 14.46
CA LEU A 960 17.69 18.50 13.41
C LEU A 960 19.14 18.29 13.84
N VAL A 961 19.64 19.02 14.85
CA VAL A 961 20.98 18.81 15.44
C VAL A 961 21.12 17.41 16.06
N ARG A 962 20.00 16.78 16.46
CA ARG A 962 19.99 15.41 17.04
C ARG A 962 20.32 14.30 16.03
N VAL A 963 20.27 14.59 14.74
CA VAL A 963 20.55 13.63 13.66
C VAL A 963 22.04 13.27 13.58
N GLY A 964 22.92 14.09 14.19
CA GLY A 964 24.37 13.87 14.20
C GLY A 964 25.03 14.24 12.87
N ASN A 965 26.22 13.70 12.61
CA ASN A 965 26.89 13.91 11.33
C ASN A 965 26.27 12.98 10.28
N LEU A 966 25.76 13.54 9.18
CA LEU A 966 25.07 12.80 8.13
C LEU A 966 25.71 13.06 6.78
N GLN A 967 26.14 11.98 6.13
CA GLN A 967 26.61 11.97 4.74
C GLN A 967 25.40 11.81 3.81
N LEU A 968 25.20 12.77 2.91
CA LEU A 968 24.05 12.80 1.99
C LEU A 968 24.37 12.18 0.62
N THR A 969 25.40 11.32 0.55
CA THR A 969 25.92 10.72 -0.68
C THR A 969 25.07 9.55 -1.21
N HIS A 970 24.20 8.97 -0.40
CA HIS A 970 23.33 7.88 -0.81
C HIS A 970 22.25 8.36 -1.81
N PRO A 971 21.92 7.61 -2.89
CA PRO A 971 20.93 8.03 -3.88
C PRO A 971 19.53 8.32 -3.32
N TYR A 972 19.19 7.77 -2.16
CA TYR A 972 17.99 8.14 -1.42
C TYR A 972 17.81 9.67 -1.28
N TYR A 973 18.89 10.41 -1.07
CA TYR A 973 18.85 11.85 -0.82
C TYR A 973 18.84 12.65 -2.12
N TRP A 974 19.75 12.33 -3.06
CA TRP A 974 19.91 13.14 -4.27
C TRP A 974 19.06 12.66 -5.45
N ALA A 975 18.78 11.37 -5.59
CA ALA A 975 17.98 10.84 -6.71
C ALA A 975 16.46 10.90 -6.49
N ALA A 976 16.02 11.44 -5.34
CA ALA A 976 14.61 11.53 -5.00
C ALA A 976 13.83 12.52 -5.85
N PHE A 977 14.47 13.58 -6.36
CA PHE A 977 13.81 14.63 -7.12
C PHE A 977 14.07 14.51 -8.60
N THR A 978 13.05 14.84 -9.39
CA THR A 978 13.13 14.88 -10.86
C THR A 978 12.43 16.11 -11.41
N MET A 979 12.92 16.59 -12.55
CA MET A 979 12.32 17.68 -13.30
C MET A 979 11.26 17.13 -14.24
N ILE A 980 10.03 17.65 -14.16
CA ILE A 980 8.86 17.22 -14.93
C ILE A 980 8.39 18.37 -15.83
N GLY A 981 8.11 18.09 -17.09
CA GLY A 981 7.76 19.09 -18.10
C GLY A 981 8.98 19.60 -18.84
N SER A 982 9.02 20.89 -19.18
CA SER A 982 10.13 21.49 -19.91
C SER A 982 11.41 21.55 -19.07
N PRO A 983 12.53 20.96 -19.50
CA PRO A 983 13.78 21.02 -18.74
C PRO A 983 14.60 22.30 -18.98
N TRP A 984 14.21 23.10 -19.99
CA TRP A 984 14.97 24.26 -20.47
C TRP A 984 14.77 25.50 -19.61
#